data_AF-A0A9X3YGT5-F1
#
_entry.id   AF-A0A9X3YGT5-F1
#
_cell.length_a   1.000
_cell.length_b   1.000
_cell.length_c   1.000
_cell.angle_alpha   90.00
_cell.angle_beta   90.00
_cell.angle_gamma   90.00
#
_symmetry.space_group_name_H-M   'P 1'
#
loop_
_entity.id
_entity.type
_entity.pdbx_description
1 polymer ?
#
loop_
_entity_poly.entity_id
_entity_poly.type
_entity_poly.pdbx_seq_one_letter_code
_entity_poly.pdbx_strand_id
1 'polypeptide(L)'
;MLFAAAAFAGDATRMTVAVDVPAVTLVDAGGKRVALRDALAGPEPVAVQFIFTTCGTICPVLTQTAAAARRAMPALRVVSVSIDPDEDTPPRLAAYAKQHGAGDGWRFLTGSADDIVAVQRAFDAYDGSKMRHRPLTFVRAWPQDAWTRLEGAFAAADIVDAASVAGDAALGRRLYRDGVLASGDGLAARAPGGAVLTGASAACGACHRASGYGGVEGRTFVPPIDAASLFAAHEPRRVDRFRAMYQEQLSLDAMTRLRAATARAPYTTATLARALADGVGGDGRAFDAPMPRYALAAADQANLLAYLATLSARAAPGVDDKEIHFATIVAGDVDTGRRDAMLAVMRAWLAQRNADVARRAARPPNPMGYEDDLPDANRTWTLDVWTLTGDASQWSAQLAARYRERPVFALLGGTGDGDWRPVHAFCETQRVPCVFALTDVPADEHGDYSVYLSGGLPLEARELAAHLAAAWREGDRLVQIASADRRGSVPAAALRDALAGTSVPVPVDRWRDEGGSTTVVLWLGDEALRRSATKLAAFKRLDHIYVSRALAGDAIAAWPAELRDKTVLIDREASGDALPHAYRARAWLRSHGAAGDAEATRLATYYVMSATESAVAQLLDRWSRELFIETIEREAELVPNPGPYPALSLGPGQRVAAKRCRFVGYGDEARASTAVRSGL
;
A
#
# COMPACT_ATOMS: atom_id res chain seq x y z
N MET A 1 -43.39 -11.08 29.97
CA MET A 1 -44.26 -9.90 29.85
C MET A 1 -43.61 -9.01 28.77
N LEU A 2 -43.86 -9.10 27.46
CA LEU A 2 -45.11 -9.18 26.69
C LEU A 2 -46.11 -8.09 27.08
N PHE A 3 -45.73 -6.81 26.95
CA PHE A 3 -46.59 -5.67 26.65
C PHE A 3 -45.72 -4.49 26.17
N ALA A 4 -46.17 -3.79 25.13
CA ALA A 4 -45.57 -2.62 24.44
C ALA A 4 -44.74 -2.87 23.16
N ALA A 5 -45.31 -3.58 22.19
CA ALA A 5 -44.87 -3.53 20.77
C ALA A 5 -45.93 -2.91 19.84
N ALA A 6 -46.95 -2.23 20.39
CA ALA A 6 -48.05 -1.68 19.60
C ALA A 6 -48.41 -0.28 20.10
N ALA A 7 -47.67 0.75 19.66
CA ALA A 7 -48.12 2.15 19.64
C ALA A 7 -47.10 3.10 18.95
N PHE A 8 -46.65 2.80 17.73
CA PHE A 8 -46.06 3.81 16.81
C PHE A 8 -46.29 3.37 15.35
N ALA A 9 -47.55 3.17 14.98
CA ALA A 9 -47.96 2.98 13.58
C ALA A 9 -48.25 4.35 12.95
N GLY A 10 -47.22 5.21 12.88
CA GLY A 10 -47.20 6.35 11.96
C GLY A 10 -46.34 5.96 10.75
N ASP A 11 -46.75 6.34 9.54
CA ASP A 11 -46.00 6.03 8.33
C ASP A 11 -44.54 6.49 8.45
N ALA A 12 -43.62 5.53 8.45
CA ALA A 12 -42.19 5.82 8.45
C ALA A 12 -41.85 6.57 7.16
N THR A 13 -41.52 7.85 7.29
CA THR A 13 -41.32 8.73 6.13
C THR A 13 -39.83 9.03 5.97
N ARG A 14 -39.31 8.80 4.76
CA ARG A 14 -37.93 9.13 4.37
C ARG A 14 -37.94 10.24 3.34
N MET A 15 -37.20 11.32 3.59
CA MET A 15 -37.11 12.45 2.68
C MET A 15 -35.72 13.09 2.69
N THR A 16 -35.28 13.58 1.54
CA THR A 16 -34.06 14.38 1.42
C THR A 16 -34.38 15.84 1.77
N VAL A 17 -33.57 16.43 2.64
CA VAL A 17 -33.74 17.81 3.12
C VAL A 17 -32.42 18.57 3.06
N ALA A 18 -32.51 19.88 2.83
CA ALA A 18 -31.39 20.79 2.99
C ALA A 18 -31.42 21.34 4.43
N VAL A 19 -30.28 21.32 5.11
CA VAL A 19 -30.15 21.83 6.49
C VAL A 19 -29.03 22.87 6.51
N ASP A 20 -29.37 24.10 6.90
CA ASP A 20 -28.38 25.15 7.16
C ASP A 20 -27.96 25.09 8.64
N VAL A 21 -26.80 24.50 8.91
CA VAL A 21 -26.32 24.26 10.28
C VAL A 21 -25.92 25.59 10.94
N PRO A 22 -26.54 25.96 12.08
CA PRO A 22 -26.27 27.24 12.72
C PRO A 22 -24.88 27.27 13.36
N ALA A 23 -24.27 28.46 13.39
CA ALA A 23 -22.95 28.70 13.98
C ALA A 23 -23.04 28.87 15.52
N VAL A 24 -23.47 27.82 16.22
CA VAL A 24 -23.62 27.81 17.69
C VAL A 24 -22.53 26.98 18.36
N THR A 25 -22.23 27.32 19.62
CA THR A 25 -21.31 26.55 20.48
C THR A 25 -22.10 25.86 21.58
N LEU A 26 -22.09 24.53 21.56
CA LEU A 26 -22.75 23.68 22.54
C LEU A 26 -21.74 23.16 23.57
N VAL A 27 -22.23 22.41 24.55
CA VAL A 27 -21.44 21.76 25.60
C VAL A 27 -21.67 20.25 25.52
N ASP A 28 -20.59 19.47 25.52
CA ASP A 28 -20.68 18.01 25.53
C ASP A 28 -20.87 17.42 26.94
N ALA A 29 -21.11 16.11 27.01
CA ALA A 29 -21.27 15.37 28.27
C ALA A 29 -20.05 15.44 29.21
N GLY A 30 -18.86 15.79 28.70
CA GLY A 30 -17.64 16.02 29.49
C GLY A 30 -17.49 17.47 29.96
N GLY A 31 -18.42 18.37 29.61
CA GLY A 31 -18.36 19.78 29.91
C GLY A 31 -17.50 20.60 28.94
N LYS A 32 -17.03 20.01 27.84
CA LYS A 32 -16.21 20.70 26.84
C LYS A 32 -17.10 21.50 25.89
N ARG A 33 -16.66 22.72 25.55
CA ARG A 33 -17.31 23.54 24.52
C ARG A 33 -17.02 22.98 23.13
N VAL A 34 -18.06 22.83 22.31
CA VAL A 34 -17.99 22.23 20.97
C VAL A 34 -18.80 23.09 19.99
N ALA A 35 -18.18 23.58 18.93
CA ALA A 35 -18.92 24.20 17.83
C ALA A 35 -19.73 23.13 17.08
N LEU A 36 -21.02 23.38 16.87
CA LEU A 36 -21.90 22.38 16.23
C LEU A 36 -21.43 22.03 14.82
N ARG A 37 -20.98 23.02 14.05
CA ARG A 37 -20.45 22.81 12.70
C ARG A 37 -19.29 21.82 12.70
N ASP A 38 -18.37 21.92 13.64
CA ASP A 38 -17.23 20.99 13.77
C ASP A 38 -17.68 19.61 14.25
N ALA A 39 -18.74 19.54 15.07
CA ALA A 39 -19.32 18.28 15.52
C ALA A 39 -20.05 17.52 14.40
N LEU A 40 -20.48 18.21 13.35
CA LEU A 40 -21.13 17.60 12.18
C LEU A 40 -20.19 17.48 10.99
N ALA A 41 -19.10 18.23 10.93
CA ALA A 41 -18.08 18.16 9.90
C ALA A 41 -17.17 16.92 10.03
N GLY A 42 -16.49 16.60 8.93
CA GLY A 42 -15.50 15.53 8.86
C GLY A 42 -15.77 14.51 7.74
N PRO A 43 -14.83 13.59 7.51
CA PRO A 43 -14.90 12.61 6.42
C PRO A 43 -15.73 11.37 6.76
N GLU A 44 -16.73 11.50 7.64
CA GLU A 44 -17.48 10.37 8.21
C GLU A 44 -18.98 10.62 8.08
N PRO A 45 -19.78 9.58 7.85
CA PRO A 45 -21.24 9.73 7.90
C PRO A 45 -21.68 10.13 9.30
N VAL A 46 -22.68 11.01 9.39
CA VAL A 46 -23.19 11.55 10.65
C VAL A 46 -24.69 11.32 10.76
N ALA A 47 -25.14 10.79 11.90
CA ALA A 47 -26.53 10.79 12.29
C ALA A 47 -26.77 11.78 13.44
N VAL A 48 -27.78 12.65 13.30
CA VAL A 48 -28.22 13.61 14.32
C VAL A 48 -29.57 13.15 14.87
N GLN A 49 -29.67 13.10 16.18
CA GLN A 49 -30.92 12.81 16.90
C GLN A 49 -31.20 13.92 17.90
N PHE A 50 -32.47 14.21 18.10
CA PHE A 50 -32.95 15.10 19.14
C PHE A 50 -33.54 14.24 20.27
N ILE A 51 -33.04 14.41 21.49
CA ILE A 51 -33.43 13.58 22.63
C ILE A 51 -33.62 14.41 23.88
N PHE A 52 -34.15 13.82 24.94
CA PHE A 52 -34.02 14.38 26.28
C PHE A 52 -34.01 13.25 27.32
N THR A 53 -33.21 13.37 28.38
CA THR A 53 -32.90 12.21 29.25
C THR A 53 -34.09 11.76 30.11
N THR A 54 -35.08 12.63 30.32
CA THR A 54 -36.30 12.32 31.07
C THR A 54 -37.39 11.64 30.24
N CYS A 55 -37.17 11.42 28.94
CA CYS A 55 -38.13 10.74 28.08
C CYS A 55 -38.19 9.23 28.37
N GLY A 56 -39.32 8.75 28.88
CA GLY A 56 -39.55 7.33 29.15
C GLY A 56 -40.12 6.51 27.99
N THR A 57 -40.26 7.09 26.79
CA THR A 57 -40.95 6.47 25.65
C THR A 57 -40.00 6.24 24.47
N ILE A 58 -39.90 7.19 23.53
CA ILE A 58 -39.29 6.98 22.22
C ILE A 58 -37.78 7.26 22.19
N CYS A 59 -37.27 8.18 23.00
CA CYS A 59 -35.83 8.51 23.02
C CYS A 59 -34.93 7.31 23.39
N PRO A 60 -35.27 6.45 24.38
CA PRO A 60 -34.51 5.22 24.64
C PRO A 60 -34.45 4.28 23.43
N VAL A 61 -35.54 4.19 22.65
CA VAL A 61 -35.62 3.37 21.44
C VAL A 61 -34.72 3.96 20.34
N LEU A 62 -34.82 5.27 20.06
CA LEU A 62 -33.98 5.96 19.08
C LEU A 62 -32.49 5.82 19.40
N THR A 63 -32.14 5.96 20.68
CA THR A 63 -30.78 5.79 21.18
C THR A 63 -30.34 4.34 20.98
N GLN A 64 -31.16 3.34 21.31
CA GLN A 64 -30.82 1.93 21.07
C GLN A 64 -30.64 1.61 19.58
N THR A 65 -31.47 2.19 18.71
CA THR A 65 -31.36 2.04 17.24
C THR A 65 -30.07 2.67 16.72
N ALA A 66 -29.69 3.87 17.19
CA ALA A 66 -28.41 4.48 16.87
C ALA A 66 -27.23 3.61 17.34
N ALA A 67 -27.29 3.05 18.55
CA ALA A 67 -26.27 2.14 19.05
C ALA A 67 -26.12 0.89 18.15
N ALA A 68 -27.23 0.33 17.68
CA ALA A 68 -27.22 -0.78 16.73
C ALA A 68 -26.67 -0.38 15.36
N ALA A 69 -27.02 0.79 14.84
CA ALA A 69 -26.50 1.31 13.58
C ALA A 69 -24.98 1.52 13.64
N ARG A 70 -24.47 2.05 14.76
CA ARG A 70 -23.03 2.18 15.00
C ARG A 70 -22.30 0.84 15.11
N ARG A 71 -22.93 -0.18 15.68
CA ARG A 71 -22.34 -1.54 15.69
C ARG A 71 -22.21 -2.11 14.27
N ALA A 72 -23.20 -1.87 13.41
CA ALA A 72 -23.18 -2.30 12.02
C ALA A 72 -22.24 -1.46 11.14
N MET A 73 -22.13 -0.16 11.43
CA MET A 73 -21.23 0.79 10.77
C MET A 73 -20.42 1.55 11.82
N PRO A 74 -19.26 1.00 12.27
CA PRO A 74 -18.43 1.64 13.30
C PRO A 74 -17.97 3.05 12.95
N ALA A 75 -17.91 3.37 11.65
CA ALA A 75 -17.60 4.68 11.09
C ALA A 75 -18.68 5.74 11.33
N LEU A 76 -19.92 5.34 11.63
CA LEU A 76 -21.03 6.25 11.82
C LEU A 76 -20.84 7.06 13.11
N ARG A 77 -20.71 8.37 12.95
CA ARG A 77 -20.78 9.32 14.04
C ARG A 77 -22.22 9.59 14.39
N VAL A 78 -22.50 9.68 15.67
CA VAL A 78 -23.83 10.04 16.16
C VAL A 78 -23.73 11.28 17.03
N VAL A 79 -24.59 12.25 16.78
CA VAL A 79 -24.69 13.48 17.56
C VAL A 79 -26.11 13.57 18.11
N SER A 80 -26.25 13.33 19.40
CA SER A 80 -27.50 13.44 20.13
C SER A 80 -27.57 14.83 20.78
N VAL A 81 -28.48 15.68 20.30
CA VAL A 81 -28.71 17.03 20.84
C VAL A 81 -29.87 16.98 21.82
N SER A 82 -29.66 17.43 23.05
CA SER A 82 -30.73 17.55 24.03
C SER A 82 -31.71 18.66 23.62
N ILE A 83 -33.01 18.40 23.75
CA ILE A 83 -34.08 19.41 23.61
C ILE A 83 -34.57 19.94 24.97
N ASP A 84 -33.97 19.48 26.07
CA ASP A 84 -34.34 19.82 27.46
C ASP A 84 -33.12 20.34 28.26
N PRO A 85 -32.48 21.44 27.83
CA PRO A 85 -31.21 21.88 28.38
C PRO A 85 -31.25 22.24 29.87
N ASP A 86 -32.43 22.56 30.42
CA ASP A 86 -32.61 22.88 31.84
C ASP A 86 -32.38 21.66 32.75
N GLU A 87 -32.77 20.47 32.29
CA GLU A 87 -32.63 19.21 33.02
C GLU A 87 -31.41 18.41 32.56
N ASP A 88 -31.09 18.46 31.27
CA ASP A 88 -30.03 17.65 30.65
C ASP A 88 -28.65 18.32 30.77
N THR A 89 -28.17 18.41 32.01
CA THR A 89 -26.82 18.85 32.33
C THR A 89 -25.76 17.85 31.82
N PRO A 90 -24.49 18.27 31.62
CA PRO A 90 -23.42 17.38 31.16
C PRO A 90 -23.28 16.06 31.96
N PRO A 91 -23.35 16.06 33.31
CA PRO A 91 -23.32 14.81 34.08
C PRO A 91 -24.50 13.87 33.80
N ARG A 92 -25.70 14.42 33.55
CA ARG A 92 -26.89 13.61 33.22
C ARG A 92 -26.79 13.03 31.82
N LEU A 93 -26.29 13.79 30.85
CA LEU A 93 -25.98 13.29 29.51
C LEU A 93 -24.91 12.19 29.54
N ALA A 94 -23.87 12.34 30.37
CA ALA A 94 -22.84 11.32 30.54
C ALA A 94 -23.43 10.01 31.12
N ALA A 95 -24.32 10.11 32.10
CA ALA A 95 -25.02 8.97 32.67
C ALA A 95 -25.92 8.28 31.63
N TYR A 96 -26.68 9.06 30.85
CA TYR A 96 -27.54 8.54 29.79
C TYR A 96 -26.73 7.86 28.68
N ALA A 97 -25.64 8.48 28.22
CA ALA A 97 -24.72 7.92 27.23
C ALA A 97 -24.16 6.56 27.70
N LYS A 98 -23.72 6.48 28.95
CA LYS A 98 -23.21 5.24 29.55
C LYS A 98 -24.28 4.15 29.63
N GLN A 99 -25.51 4.49 30.02
CA GLN A 99 -26.63 3.56 30.10
C GLN A 99 -26.94 2.90 28.74
N HIS A 100 -26.78 3.64 27.65
CA HIS A 100 -27.05 3.14 26.29
C HIS A 100 -25.81 2.60 25.56
N GLY A 101 -24.67 2.46 26.25
CA GLY A 101 -23.45 1.94 25.65
C GLY A 101 -22.88 2.82 24.55
N ALA A 102 -23.07 4.14 24.64
CA ALA A 102 -22.49 5.08 23.71
C ALA A 102 -20.98 5.17 23.92
N GLY A 103 -20.20 4.52 23.04
CA GLY A 103 -18.74 4.59 23.01
C GLY A 103 -18.20 5.76 22.17
N ASP A 104 -16.89 5.76 21.95
CA ASP A 104 -16.16 6.76 21.17
C ASP A 104 -16.82 7.04 19.82
N GLY A 105 -16.89 8.30 19.38
CA GLY A 105 -17.56 8.72 18.14
C GLY A 105 -19.06 9.06 18.27
N TRP A 106 -19.62 8.97 19.48
CA TRP A 106 -20.97 9.46 19.79
C TRP A 106 -20.89 10.65 20.74
N ARG A 107 -21.44 11.81 20.33
CA ARG A 107 -21.49 13.02 21.16
C ARG A 107 -22.90 13.29 21.64
N PHE A 108 -23.02 13.58 22.94
CA PHE A 108 -24.25 14.12 23.54
C PHE A 108 -24.02 15.59 23.85
N LEU A 109 -24.85 16.46 23.29
CA LEU A 109 -24.69 17.92 23.34
C LEU A 109 -25.89 18.58 24.02
N THR A 110 -25.63 19.57 24.86
CA THR A 110 -26.61 20.48 25.45
C THR A 110 -26.11 21.93 25.31
N GLY A 111 -26.89 22.92 25.69
CA GLY A 111 -26.52 24.33 25.51
C GLY A 111 -27.51 25.28 26.16
N SER A 112 -27.48 26.56 25.78
CA SER A 112 -28.53 27.49 26.17
C SER A 112 -29.86 27.13 25.48
N ALA A 113 -31.00 27.49 26.08
CA ALA A 113 -32.30 27.27 25.47
C ALA A 113 -32.39 27.86 24.06
N ASP A 114 -31.86 29.08 23.87
CA ASP A 114 -31.86 29.76 22.56
C ASP A 114 -31.02 29.03 21.52
N ASP A 115 -29.83 28.55 21.89
CA ASP A 115 -28.98 27.75 20.99
C ASP A 115 -29.68 26.45 20.59
N ILE A 116 -30.26 25.73 21.56
CA ILE A 116 -30.96 24.47 21.31
C ILE A 116 -32.19 24.68 20.41
N VAL A 117 -32.93 25.78 20.59
CA VAL A 117 -34.03 26.15 19.69
C VAL A 117 -33.52 26.49 18.29
N ALA A 118 -32.41 27.21 18.17
CA ALA A 118 -31.80 27.51 16.86
C ALA A 118 -31.41 26.24 16.10
N VAL A 119 -30.81 25.25 16.79
CA VAL A 119 -30.48 23.94 16.20
C VAL A 119 -31.75 23.19 15.80
N GLN A 120 -32.75 23.11 16.67
CA GLN A 120 -34.01 22.43 16.34
C GLN A 120 -34.70 23.05 15.12
N ARG A 121 -34.70 24.38 15.00
CA ARG A 121 -35.29 25.07 13.84
C ARG A 121 -34.55 24.78 12.54
N ALA A 122 -33.23 24.75 12.57
CA ALA A 122 -32.41 24.41 11.39
C ALA A 122 -32.73 23.03 10.82
N PHE A 123 -33.04 22.06 11.70
CA PHE A 123 -33.41 20.70 11.33
C PHE A 123 -34.93 20.47 11.22
N ASP A 124 -35.78 21.51 11.28
CA ASP A 124 -37.26 21.36 11.33
C ASP A 124 -37.74 20.39 12.44
N ALA A 125 -37.02 20.36 13.56
CA ALA A 125 -37.31 19.53 14.73
C ALA A 125 -38.05 20.30 15.84
N TYR A 126 -38.21 21.62 15.72
CA TYR A 126 -38.85 22.46 16.73
C TYR A 126 -40.39 22.43 16.63
N ASP A 127 -41.06 22.12 17.74
CA ASP A 127 -42.53 22.02 17.84
C ASP A 127 -43.12 22.85 19.01
N GLY A 128 -42.28 23.67 19.64
CA GLY A 128 -42.63 24.50 20.80
C GLY A 128 -42.85 23.75 22.12
N SER A 129 -42.74 22.42 22.17
CA SER A 129 -42.84 21.66 23.42
C SER A 129 -42.18 20.30 23.30
N LYS A 130 -41.23 19.98 24.20
CA LYS A 130 -40.59 18.65 24.26
C LYS A 130 -41.55 17.46 24.32
N MET A 131 -42.81 17.69 24.75
CA MET A 131 -43.85 16.67 24.82
C MET A 131 -44.48 16.32 23.46
N ARG A 132 -44.34 17.19 22.45
CA ARG A 132 -44.81 16.93 21.07
C ARG A 132 -43.70 16.42 20.16
N HIS A 133 -42.53 16.16 20.73
CA HIS A 133 -41.31 15.89 19.97
C HIS A 133 -41.47 14.66 19.08
N ARG A 134 -41.20 14.84 17.78
CA ARG A 134 -41.31 13.80 16.76
C ARG A 134 -40.04 12.95 16.74
N PRO A 135 -40.14 11.61 16.57
CA PRO A 135 -38.96 10.77 16.43
C PRO A 135 -38.26 11.02 15.10
N LEU A 136 -37.28 11.92 15.13
CA LEU A 136 -36.52 12.34 13.96
C LEU A 136 -35.07 11.85 14.08
N THR A 137 -34.58 11.21 13.02
CA THR A 137 -33.16 10.96 12.82
C THR A 137 -32.74 11.58 11.49
N PHE A 138 -31.75 12.45 11.51
CA PHE A 138 -31.17 13.04 10.31
C PHE A 138 -29.86 12.36 10.01
N VAL A 139 -29.69 11.83 8.82
CA VAL A 139 -28.49 11.10 8.42
C VAL A 139 -27.86 11.80 7.23
N ARG A 140 -26.57 12.09 7.32
CA ARG A 140 -25.77 12.58 6.21
C ARG A 140 -24.73 11.53 5.85
N ALA A 141 -24.90 10.91 4.69
CA ALA A 141 -23.86 10.09 4.08
C ALA A 141 -22.70 10.99 3.67
N TRP A 142 -21.45 10.55 3.88
CA TRP A 142 -20.28 11.27 3.38
C TRP A 142 -19.81 10.62 2.07
N PRO A 143 -19.49 11.37 1.00
CA PRO A 143 -19.23 12.82 0.95
C PRO A 143 -20.42 13.67 0.47
N GLN A 144 -21.66 13.25 0.73
CA GLN A 144 -22.85 13.99 0.30
C GLN A 144 -23.20 15.09 1.29
N ASP A 145 -23.66 16.24 0.79
CA ASP A 145 -24.11 17.35 1.65
C ASP A 145 -25.60 17.26 2.01
N ALA A 146 -26.37 16.47 1.26
CA ALA A 146 -27.79 16.32 1.49
C ALA A 146 -28.07 15.48 2.74
N TRP A 147 -29.03 15.95 3.56
CA TRP A 147 -29.48 15.21 4.73
C TRP A 147 -30.68 14.33 4.37
N THR A 148 -30.67 13.10 4.85
CA THR A 148 -31.85 12.22 4.84
C THR A 148 -32.54 12.34 6.19
N ARG A 149 -33.77 12.85 6.19
CA ARG A 149 -34.64 12.86 7.35
C ARG A 149 -35.44 11.56 7.40
N LEU A 150 -35.34 10.87 8.52
CA LEU A 150 -36.10 9.69 8.88
C LEU A 150 -37.08 10.10 9.99
N GLU A 151 -38.38 10.08 9.69
CA GLU A 151 -39.47 10.41 10.63
C GLU A 151 -40.31 9.17 10.93
N GLY A 152 -40.36 8.75 12.19
CA GLY A 152 -41.07 7.54 12.63
C GLY A 152 -40.15 6.44 13.16
N ALA A 153 -40.67 5.21 13.22
CA ALA A 153 -39.94 4.06 13.73
C ALA A 153 -39.09 3.42 12.61
N PHE A 154 -37.77 3.65 12.64
CA PHE A 154 -36.80 3.05 11.73
C PHE A 154 -35.90 2.05 12.45
N ALA A 155 -35.43 1.04 11.71
CA ALA A 155 -34.43 0.08 12.18
C ALA A 155 -33.00 0.63 11.98
N ALA A 156 -32.04 -0.04 12.62
CA ALA A 156 -30.63 0.30 12.48
C ALA A 156 -30.14 0.21 11.03
N ALA A 157 -30.68 -0.75 10.26
CA ALA A 157 -30.36 -0.94 8.86
C ALA A 157 -30.75 0.28 8.00
N ASP A 158 -31.85 0.97 8.33
CA ASP A 158 -32.30 2.16 7.60
C ASP A 158 -31.37 3.36 7.82
N ILE A 159 -30.85 3.52 9.04
CA ILE A 159 -29.83 4.53 9.36
C ILE A 159 -28.53 4.22 8.60
N VAL A 160 -28.12 2.95 8.57
CA VAL A 160 -26.92 2.49 7.84
C VAL A 160 -27.07 2.71 6.34
N ASP A 161 -28.24 2.40 5.78
CA ASP A 161 -28.55 2.65 4.36
C ASP A 161 -28.51 4.14 4.04
N ALA A 162 -29.15 4.99 4.85
CA ALA A 162 -29.11 6.44 4.67
C ALA A 162 -27.72 7.06 4.87
N ALA A 163 -26.85 6.39 5.63
CA ALA A 163 -25.46 6.79 5.87
C ALA A 163 -24.49 6.30 4.78
N SER A 164 -24.93 5.39 3.91
CA SER A 164 -24.08 4.79 2.87
C SER A 164 -24.00 5.69 1.64
N VAL A 165 -22.84 5.68 0.97
CA VAL A 165 -22.68 6.36 -0.32
C VAL A 165 -23.45 5.59 -1.38
N ALA A 166 -24.25 6.29 -2.18
CA ALA A 166 -24.91 5.68 -3.33
C ALA A 166 -23.87 5.17 -4.34
N GLY A 167 -24.09 3.97 -4.89
CA GLY A 167 -23.21 3.32 -5.86
C GLY A 167 -22.40 2.15 -5.30
N ASP A 168 -21.74 1.43 -6.20
CA ASP A 168 -20.91 0.27 -5.90
C ASP A 168 -19.42 0.64 -6.06
N ALA A 169 -18.70 0.67 -4.94
CA ALA A 169 -17.27 1.00 -4.90
C ALA A 169 -16.40 -0.01 -5.68
N ALA A 170 -16.82 -1.27 -5.83
CA ALA A 170 -16.09 -2.26 -6.63
C ALA A 170 -16.23 -1.97 -8.13
N LEU A 171 -17.42 -1.58 -8.59
CA LEU A 171 -17.62 -1.09 -9.96
C LEU A 171 -16.88 0.23 -10.19
N GLY A 172 -16.91 1.14 -9.21
CA GLY A 172 -16.15 2.39 -9.24
C GLY A 172 -14.65 2.18 -9.34
N ARG A 173 -14.11 1.20 -8.59
CA ARG A 173 -12.70 0.81 -8.66
C ARG A 173 -12.33 0.29 -10.04
N ARG A 174 -13.19 -0.53 -10.65
CA ARG A 174 -12.98 -1.08 -11.99
C ARG A 174 -12.96 0.02 -13.06
N LEU A 175 -13.88 0.97 -12.97
CA LEU A 175 -13.89 2.16 -13.81
C LEU A 175 -12.59 2.96 -13.63
N TYR A 176 -12.19 3.20 -12.38
CA TYR A 176 -11.02 3.99 -12.04
C TYR A 176 -9.70 3.36 -12.51
N ARG A 177 -9.49 2.06 -12.26
CA ARG A 177 -8.21 1.37 -12.52
C ARG A 177 -8.13 0.83 -13.94
N ASP A 178 -9.22 0.25 -14.43
CA ASP A 178 -9.21 -0.55 -15.64
C ASP A 178 -9.91 0.16 -16.79
N GLY A 179 -10.63 1.26 -16.50
CA GLY A 179 -11.39 2.01 -17.49
C GLY A 179 -12.58 1.20 -18.02
N VAL A 180 -13.26 0.46 -17.15
CA VAL A 180 -14.44 -0.36 -17.52
C VAL A 180 -15.67 0.12 -16.75
N LEU A 181 -16.74 0.46 -17.47
CA LEU A 181 -18.02 0.94 -16.92
C LEU A 181 -18.81 -0.20 -16.25
N ALA A 182 -19.86 0.14 -15.51
CA ALA A 182 -20.76 -0.84 -14.91
C ALA A 182 -21.45 -1.75 -15.96
N SER A 183 -21.63 -1.27 -17.19
CA SER A 183 -22.17 -2.07 -18.30
C SER A 183 -21.19 -3.14 -18.81
N GLY A 184 -19.91 -3.03 -18.48
CA GLY A 184 -18.82 -3.82 -19.06
C GLY A 184 -18.15 -3.17 -20.27
N ASP A 185 -18.68 -2.05 -20.77
CA ASP A 185 -18.07 -1.29 -21.87
C ASP A 185 -16.81 -0.54 -21.42
N GLY A 186 -15.93 -0.24 -22.38
CA GLY A 186 -14.77 0.61 -22.14
C GLY A 186 -15.16 2.05 -21.86
N LEU A 187 -14.58 2.63 -20.80
CA LEU A 187 -14.69 4.05 -20.47
C LEU A 187 -14.20 4.90 -21.64
N ALA A 188 -14.93 5.95 -22.00
CA ALA A 188 -14.53 6.90 -23.03
C ALA A 188 -14.24 8.27 -22.44
N ALA A 189 -13.15 8.89 -22.88
CA ALA A 189 -12.77 10.24 -22.47
C ALA A 189 -12.22 11.04 -23.65
N ARG A 190 -12.37 12.36 -23.61
CA ARG A 190 -11.77 13.25 -24.62
C ARG A 190 -10.52 13.90 -24.07
N ALA A 191 -9.38 13.62 -24.70
CA ALA A 191 -8.13 14.30 -24.40
C ALA A 191 -8.16 15.74 -24.93
N PRO A 192 -7.43 16.67 -24.29
CA PRO A 192 -7.25 18.01 -24.81
C PRO A 192 -6.51 17.98 -26.15
N GLY A 193 -7.18 18.39 -27.22
CA GLY A 193 -6.76 18.16 -28.62
C GLY A 193 -7.74 17.31 -29.45
N GLY A 194 -8.77 16.74 -28.82
CA GLY A 194 -9.89 16.07 -29.50
C GLY A 194 -9.73 14.56 -29.69
N ALA A 195 -8.57 13.99 -29.35
CA ALA A 195 -8.38 12.54 -29.34
C ALA A 195 -9.33 11.87 -28.32
N VAL A 196 -9.90 10.73 -28.70
CA VAL A 196 -10.77 9.95 -27.83
C VAL A 196 -9.95 8.80 -27.23
N LEU A 197 -9.87 8.77 -25.92
CA LEU A 197 -9.28 7.68 -25.15
C LEU A 197 -10.38 6.67 -24.81
N THR A 198 -10.05 5.38 -24.84
CA THR A 198 -11.00 4.30 -24.52
C THR A 198 -10.39 3.23 -23.63
N GLY A 199 -11.20 2.61 -22.77
CA GLY A 199 -10.77 1.49 -21.91
C GLY A 199 -9.65 1.91 -20.95
N ALA A 200 -8.61 1.07 -20.83
CA ALA A 200 -7.48 1.32 -19.93
C ALA A 200 -6.77 2.65 -20.16
N SER A 201 -6.69 3.14 -21.41
CA SER A 201 -6.10 4.46 -21.72
C SER A 201 -6.93 5.65 -21.23
N ALA A 202 -8.22 5.43 -20.94
CA ALA A 202 -9.11 6.42 -20.33
C ALA A 202 -9.24 6.24 -18.81
N ALA A 203 -8.61 5.23 -18.21
CA ALA A 203 -8.72 4.95 -16.78
C ALA A 203 -8.13 6.10 -15.96
N CYS A 204 -8.84 6.54 -14.92
CA CYS A 204 -8.38 7.63 -14.04
C CYS A 204 -7.02 7.33 -13.40
N GLY A 205 -6.79 6.06 -13.04
CA GLY A 205 -5.55 5.58 -12.43
C GLY A 205 -4.33 5.65 -13.34
N ALA A 206 -4.50 5.82 -14.66
CA ALA A 206 -3.38 6.02 -15.57
C ALA A 206 -2.60 7.31 -15.25
N CYS A 207 -3.30 8.36 -14.82
CA CYS A 207 -2.68 9.62 -14.38
C CYS A 207 -2.63 9.74 -12.86
N HIS A 208 -3.73 9.41 -12.17
CA HIS A 208 -3.84 9.62 -10.71
C HIS A 208 -3.27 8.47 -9.87
N ARG A 209 -2.76 7.42 -10.52
CA ARG A 209 -2.17 6.23 -9.89
C ARG A 209 -3.17 5.43 -9.07
N ALA A 210 -2.78 4.25 -8.57
CA ALA A 210 -3.67 3.38 -7.81
C ALA A 210 -4.04 3.96 -6.44
N SER A 211 -3.13 4.74 -5.86
CA SER A 211 -3.29 5.40 -4.56
C SER A 211 -4.18 6.65 -4.59
N GLY A 212 -4.41 7.21 -5.78
CA GLY A 212 -5.09 8.49 -5.96
C GLY A 212 -4.23 9.72 -5.70
N TYR A 213 -2.96 9.58 -5.33
CA TYR A 213 -2.10 10.73 -5.02
C TYR A 213 -1.51 11.42 -6.25
N GLY A 214 -1.68 10.85 -7.45
CA GLY A 214 -1.09 11.39 -8.66
C GLY A 214 0.44 11.36 -8.63
N GLY A 215 1.07 12.29 -9.34
CA GLY A 215 2.51 12.35 -9.50
C GLY A 215 2.94 13.51 -10.37
N VAL A 216 4.23 13.55 -10.72
CA VAL A 216 4.79 14.53 -11.64
C VAL A 216 5.42 13.82 -12.83
N GLU A 217 5.11 14.31 -14.01
CA GLU A 217 5.72 13.88 -15.26
C GLU A 217 6.23 15.10 -16.02
N GLY A 218 7.55 15.29 -16.02
CA GLY A 218 8.18 16.48 -16.58
C GLY A 218 7.73 17.77 -15.89
N ARG A 219 6.93 18.59 -16.59
CA ARG A 219 6.35 19.84 -16.06
C ARG A 219 4.90 19.70 -15.61
N THR A 220 4.30 18.53 -15.81
CA THR A 220 2.90 18.26 -15.49
C THR A 220 2.80 17.76 -14.06
N PHE A 221 1.93 18.38 -13.27
CA PHE A 221 1.58 17.94 -11.92
C PHE A 221 0.18 17.36 -11.94
N VAL A 222 0.04 16.11 -11.48
CA VAL A 222 -1.26 15.47 -11.29
C VAL A 222 -1.62 15.54 -9.81
N PRO A 223 -2.66 16.28 -9.43
CA PRO A 223 -3.00 16.49 -8.02
C PRO A 223 -3.57 15.22 -7.38
N PRO A 224 -3.49 15.13 -6.04
CA PRO A 224 -4.15 14.06 -5.30
C PRO A 224 -5.67 14.19 -5.38
N ILE A 225 -6.32 13.05 -5.59
CA ILE A 225 -7.77 12.87 -5.67
C ILE A 225 -8.26 11.79 -4.68
N ASP A 226 -7.46 11.51 -3.65
CA ASP A 226 -7.88 10.67 -2.53
C ASP A 226 -9.01 11.35 -1.75
N ALA A 227 -9.69 10.58 -0.91
CA ALA A 227 -10.92 11.00 -0.28
C ALA A 227 -10.74 12.25 0.61
N ALA A 228 -9.63 12.32 1.34
CA ALA A 228 -9.27 13.46 2.17
C ALA A 228 -8.96 14.71 1.32
N SER A 229 -8.39 14.54 0.12
CA SER A 229 -8.15 15.67 -0.78
C SER A 229 -9.45 16.14 -1.42
N LEU A 230 -10.29 15.25 -1.97
CA LEU A 230 -11.51 15.64 -2.68
C LEU A 230 -12.60 16.21 -1.77
N PHE A 231 -12.83 15.59 -0.62
CA PHE A 231 -14.06 15.79 0.15
C PHE A 231 -13.86 16.49 1.49
N ALA A 232 -12.65 16.97 1.79
CA ALA A 232 -12.43 17.91 2.88
C ALA A 232 -12.43 19.35 2.36
N ALA A 233 -12.85 20.29 3.20
CA ALA A 233 -12.62 21.70 2.93
C ALA A 233 -11.11 21.94 3.02
N HIS A 234 -10.52 22.52 1.98
CA HIS A 234 -9.09 22.78 1.97
C HIS A 234 -8.84 24.22 2.40
N GLU A 235 -8.32 24.41 3.60
CA GLU A 235 -7.81 25.69 4.07
C GLU A 235 -6.28 25.74 3.96
N PRO A 236 -5.69 26.87 3.54
CA PRO A 236 -4.24 27.01 3.46
C PRO A 236 -3.58 26.74 4.83
N ARG A 237 -2.63 25.81 4.89
CA ARG A 237 -1.86 25.55 6.12
C ARG A 237 -1.02 26.79 6.47
N ARG A 238 -0.56 26.88 7.71
CA ARG A 238 0.30 27.98 8.17
C ARG A 238 1.53 28.13 7.28
N VAL A 239 2.16 27.02 6.90
CA VAL A 239 3.32 27.01 6.00
C VAL A 239 2.99 27.53 4.59
N ASP A 240 1.80 27.20 4.06
CA ASP A 240 1.36 27.68 2.75
C ASP A 240 1.15 29.20 2.77
N ARG A 241 0.55 29.71 3.86
CA ARG A 241 0.38 31.14 4.10
C ARG A 241 1.71 31.86 4.28
N PHE A 242 2.62 31.29 5.06
CA PHE A 242 3.95 31.86 5.30
C PHE A 242 4.72 31.97 3.98
N ARG A 243 4.79 30.89 3.18
CA ARG A 243 5.48 30.93 1.88
C ARG A 243 4.83 31.88 0.88
N ALA A 244 3.49 31.91 0.82
CA ALA A 244 2.78 32.87 -0.01
C ALA A 244 3.11 34.32 0.38
N MET A 245 3.30 34.59 1.68
CA MET A 245 3.70 35.90 2.20
C MET A 245 5.14 36.27 1.81
N TYR A 246 6.05 35.30 1.74
CA TYR A 246 7.46 35.50 1.36
C TYR A 246 7.78 35.24 -0.12
N GLN A 247 6.76 34.95 -0.95
CA GLN A 247 6.88 34.66 -2.38
C GLN A 247 7.88 33.53 -2.72
N GLU A 248 8.11 32.60 -1.80
CA GLU A 248 8.97 31.44 -2.08
C GLU A 248 8.28 30.50 -3.07
N GLN A 249 8.84 30.38 -4.28
CA GLN A 249 8.40 29.38 -5.25
C GLN A 249 8.90 27.99 -4.83
N LEU A 250 7.97 27.05 -4.66
CA LEU A 250 8.33 25.65 -4.50
C LEU A 250 8.74 25.06 -5.84
N SER A 251 9.77 24.22 -5.83
CA SER A 251 10.03 23.35 -6.98
C SER A 251 8.83 22.41 -7.18
N LEU A 252 8.61 21.95 -8.41
CA LEU A 252 7.58 20.95 -8.72
C LEU A 252 7.71 19.70 -7.83
N ASP A 253 8.95 19.29 -7.54
CA ASP A 253 9.23 18.18 -6.64
C ASP A 253 8.80 18.48 -5.19
N ALA A 254 9.06 19.69 -4.70
CA ALA A 254 8.60 20.12 -3.38
C ALA A 254 7.07 20.23 -3.30
N MET A 255 6.40 20.70 -4.36
CA MET A 255 4.93 20.68 -4.45
C MET A 255 4.37 19.26 -4.44
N THR A 256 5.06 18.31 -5.07
CA THR A 256 4.71 16.88 -5.05
C THR A 256 4.87 16.27 -3.66
N ARG A 257 5.96 16.62 -2.97
CA ARG A 257 6.20 16.18 -1.59
C ARG A 257 5.17 16.74 -0.63
N LEU A 258 4.80 18.01 -0.80
CA LEU A 258 3.86 18.71 0.08
C LEU A 258 2.39 18.52 -0.33
N ARG A 259 2.15 17.96 -1.53
CA ARG A 259 0.84 17.65 -2.12
C ARG A 259 -0.17 18.78 -1.95
N ALA A 260 0.27 20.02 -2.20
CA ALA A 260 -0.51 21.21 -1.91
C ALA A 260 -1.81 21.22 -2.73
N ALA A 261 -2.96 21.34 -2.06
CA ALA A 261 -4.21 21.66 -2.73
C ALA A 261 -4.47 23.17 -2.61
N THR A 262 -5.14 23.72 -3.63
CA THR A 262 -5.64 25.09 -3.57
C THR A 262 -6.85 25.16 -2.64
N ALA A 263 -7.05 26.31 -2.00
CA ALA A 263 -8.22 26.50 -1.14
C ALA A 263 -9.51 26.32 -1.95
N ARG A 264 -10.37 25.40 -1.52
CA ARG A 264 -11.64 25.11 -2.18
C ARG A 264 -12.63 24.43 -1.24
N ALA A 265 -13.90 24.51 -1.61
CA ALA A 265 -14.96 23.73 -0.98
C ALA A 265 -14.79 22.22 -1.26
N PRO A 266 -15.35 21.33 -0.40
CA PRO A 266 -15.46 19.91 -0.67
C PRO A 266 -16.17 19.63 -2.01
N TYR A 267 -15.75 18.59 -2.71
CA TYR A 267 -16.55 18.08 -3.82
C TYR A 267 -17.78 17.33 -3.30
N THR A 268 -18.88 17.43 -4.04
CA THR A 268 -20.07 16.60 -3.91
C THR A 268 -20.20 15.77 -5.18
N THR A 269 -21.14 14.82 -5.23
CA THR A 269 -21.45 14.08 -6.47
C THR A 269 -21.67 15.03 -7.65
N ALA A 270 -22.47 16.07 -7.44
CA ALA A 270 -22.83 17.02 -8.48
C ALA A 270 -21.64 17.89 -8.92
N THR A 271 -20.85 18.40 -7.97
CA THR A 271 -19.71 19.27 -8.33
C THR A 271 -18.56 18.45 -8.93
N LEU A 272 -18.36 17.20 -8.51
CA LEU A 272 -17.37 16.29 -9.10
C LEU A 272 -17.77 15.88 -10.52
N ALA A 273 -19.02 15.50 -10.74
CA ALA A 273 -19.53 15.15 -12.07
C ALA A 273 -19.35 16.30 -13.07
N ARG A 274 -19.71 17.52 -12.64
CA ARG A 274 -19.48 18.74 -13.44
C ARG A 274 -17.99 18.97 -13.71
N ALA A 275 -17.14 18.79 -12.70
CA ALA A 275 -15.70 18.96 -12.86
C ALA A 275 -15.10 17.97 -13.87
N LEU A 276 -15.53 16.72 -13.86
CA LEU A 276 -15.09 15.70 -14.82
C LEU A 276 -15.60 15.96 -16.25
N ALA A 277 -16.82 16.48 -16.40
CA ALA A 277 -17.42 16.79 -17.69
C ALA A 277 -16.84 18.06 -18.32
N ASP A 278 -16.81 19.15 -17.56
CA ASP A 278 -16.47 20.49 -18.05
C ASP A 278 -14.99 20.81 -17.88
N GLY A 279 -14.32 20.15 -16.94
CA GLY A 279 -12.93 20.43 -16.60
C GLY A 279 -12.71 21.63 -15.72
N VAL A 280 -13.70 21.99 -14.92
CA VAL A 280 -13.66 23.16 -14.04
C VAL A 280 -13.82 22.68 -12.61
N GLY A 281 -12.82 22.94 -11.78
CA GLY A 281 -12.79 22.55 -10.38
C GLY A 281 -13.82 23.30 -9.53
N GLY A 282 -13.99 22.83 -8.28
CA GLY A 282 -14.88 23.46 -7.30
C GLY A 282 -14.50 24.90 -6.91
N ASP A 283 -13.27 25.32 -7.20
CA ASP A 283 -12.77 26.69 -7.06
C ASP A 283 -12.96 27.56 -8.32
N GLY A 284 -13.59 27.01 -9.37
CA GLY A 284 -13.81 27.68 -10.64
C GLY A 284 -12.59 27.70 -11.57
N ARG A 285 -11.46 27.10 -11.17
CA ARG A 285 -10.27 27.01 -12.04
C ARG A 285 -10.42 25.88 -13.04
N ALA A 286 -9.99 26.13 -14.28
CA ALA A 286 -9.86 25.07 -15.26
C ALA A 286 -8.77 24.09 -14.84
N PHE A 287 -9.00 22.79 -15.06
CA PHE A 287 -7.99 21.77 -14.88
C PHE A 287 -6.85 21.92 -15.88
N ASP A 288 -5.67 21.45 -15.50
CA ASP A 288 -4.49 21.47 -16.36
C ASP A 288 -4.75 20.76 -17.70
N ALA A 289 -4.03 21.24 -18.70
CA ALA A 289 -4.18 20.85 -20.10
C ALA A 289 -4.05 19.35 -20.45
N PRO A 290 -3.53 18.42 -19.61
CA PRO A 290 -3.57 16.99 -19.94
C PRO A 290 -4.79 16.24 -19.40
N MET A 291 -5.60 16.83 -18.50
CA MET A 291 -6.71 16.09 -17.88
C MET A 291 -7.87 15.85 -18.88
N PRO A 292 -8.27 14.59 -19.16
CA PRO A 292 -9.36 14.30 -20.08
C PRO A 292 -10.74 14.77 -19.56
N ARG A 293 -11.72 14.84 -20.47
CA ARG A 293 -13.13 15.12 -20.16
C ARG A 293 -13.98 13.87 -20.28
N TYR A 294 -14.82 13.63 -19.27
CA TYR A 294 -15.59 12.40 -19.12
C TYR A 294 -17.10 12.69 -19.13
N ALA A 295 -17.83 11.96 -19.96
CA ALA A 295 -19.29 11.98 -19.98
C ALA A 295 -19.82 10.67 -19.38
N LEU A 296 -19.94 10.63 -18.05
CA LEU A 296 -20.39 9.44 -17.31
C LEU A 296 -21.91 9.45 -17.11
N ALA A 297 -22.54 8.27 -17.15
CA ALA A 297 -23.93 8.11 -16.71
C ALA A 297 -24.03 8.27 -15.19
N ALA A 298 -25.21 8.65 -14.68
CA ALA A 298 -25.42 8.90 -13.25
C ALA A 298 -25.04 7.70 -12.36
N ALA A 299 -25.28 6.47 -12.83
CA ALA A 299 -24.91 5.25 -12.11
C ALA A 299 -23.37 5.11 -11.99
N ASP A 300 -22.63 5.33 -13.08
CA ASP A 300 -21.16 5.27 -13.06
C ASP A 300 -20.54 6.42 -12.27
N GLN A 301 -21.16 7.60 -12.28
CA GLN A 301 -20.75 8.72 -11.41
C GLN A 301 -20.89 8.34 -9.93
N ALA A 302 -22.00 7.71 -9.54
CA ALA A 302 -22.23 7.24 -8.18
C ALA A 302 -21.22 6.16 -7.79
N ASN A 303 -20.99 5.16 -8.66
CA ASN A 303 -19.99 4.12 -8.44
C ASN A 303 -18.58 4.69 -8.24
N LEU A 304 -18.15 5.61 -9.13
CA LEU A 304 -16.85 6.28 -9.01
C LEU A 304 -16.73 7.06 -7.71
N LEU A 305 -17.77 7.83 -7.32
CA LEU A 305 -17.78 8.55 -6.07
C LEU A 305 -17.67 7.60 -4.86
N ALA A 306 -18.42 6.50 -4.86
CA ALA A 306 -18.36 5.48 -3.81
C ALA A 306 -16.95 4.92 -3.66
N TYR A 307 -16.23 4.72 -4.78
CA TYR A 307 -14.82 4.31 -4.73
C TYR A 307 -13.89 5.41 -4.22
N LEU A 308 -13.97 6.62 -4.77
CA LEU A 308 -13.11 7.75 -4.38
C LEU A 308 -13.29 8.12 -2.91
N ALA A 309 -14.49 7.97 -2.36
CA ALA A 309 -14.77 8.14 -0.93
C ALA A 309 -13.97 7.13 -0.07
N THR A 310 -13.67 5.94 -0.58
CA THR A 310 -12.86 4.95 0.16
C THR A 310 -11.36 5.10 -0.08
N LEU A 311 -10.94 5.80 -1.13
CA LEU A 311 -9.56 5.86 -1.60
C LEU A 311 -8.67 6.60 -0.59
N SER A 312 -7.81 5.86 0.11
CA SER A 312 -6.92 6.36 1.18
C SER A 312 -7.66 7.17 2.27
N ALA A 313 -8.92 6.83 2.56
CA ALA A 313 -9.72 7.53 3.57
C ALA A 313 -9.27 7.26 5.02
N ARG A 314 -8.51 6.17 5.23
CA ARG A 314 -8.00 5.74 6.54
C ARG A 314 -6.60 5.19 6.39
N ALA A 315 -5.84 5.25 7.48
CA ALA A 315 -4.57 4.55 7.57
C ALA A 315 -4.78 3.06 7.28
N ALA A 316 -3.87 2.46 6.50
CA ALA A 316 -3.96 1.06 6.16
C ALA A 316 -3.75 0.17 7.40
N PRO A 317 -4.29 -1.06 7.42
CA PRO A 317 -4.10 -1.98 8.54
C PRO A 317 -2.62 -2.18 8.87
N GLY A 318 -2.31 -2.21 10.16
CA GLY A 318 -0.93 -2.26 10.66
C GLY A 318 -0.28 -0.89 10.86
N VAL A 319 -1.04 0.20 10.80
CA VAL A 319 -0.62 1.53 11.25
C VAL A 319 -1.59 2.00 12.34
N ASP A 320 -1.05 2.40 13.48
CA ASP A 320 -1.79 3.06 14.56
C ASP A 320 -1.18 4.43 14.88
N ASP A 321 -1.71 5.13 15.88
CA ASP A 321 -1.32 6.50 16.25
C ASP A 321 0.12 6.65 16.77
N LYS A 322 0.84 5.54 17.02
CA LYS A 322 2.23 5.58 17.52
C LYS A 322 3.18 4.68 16.74
N GLU A 323 2.67 3.59 16.18
CA GLU A 323 3.47 2.51 15.62
C GLU A 323 3.07 2.16 14.18
N ILE A 324 4.06 1.70 13.42
CA ILE A 324 3.88 0.99 12.15
C ILE A 324 4.36 -0.43 12.36
N HIS A 325 3.47 -1.39 12.11
CA HIS A 325 3.71 -2.81 12.25
C HIS A 325 4.19 -3.39 10.92
N PHE A 326 5.44 -3.82 10.86
CA PHE A 326 5.98 -4.57 9.73
C PHE A 326 6.12 -6.04 10.12
N ALA A 327 6.22 -6.91 9.11
CA ALA A 327 6.70 -8.27 9.33
C ALA A 327 7.73 -8.69 8.29
N THR A 328 8.50 -9.72 8.60
CA THR A 328 9.36 -10.42 7.65
C THR A 328 9.10 -11.92 7.74
N ILE A 329 9.25 -12.61 6.61
CA ILE A 329 8.97 -14.04 6.51
C ILE A 329 10.27 -14.83 6.50
N VAL A 330 10.30 -15.91 7.28
CA VAL A 330 11.34 -16.95 7.19
C VAL A 330 10.61 -18.26 6.89
N ALA A 331 10.74 -18.75 5.66
CA ALA A 331 9.94 -19.87 5.17
C ALA A 331 10.75 -21.12 4.86
N GLY A 332 10.38 -22.25 5.46
CA GLY A 332 11.08 -23.52 5.28
C GLY A 332 12.41 -23.60 6.03
N ASP A 333 13.24 -24.56 5.62
CA ASP A 333 14.54 -24.86 6.24
C ASP A 333 15.67 -23.97 5.73
N VAL A 334 15.46 -22.65 5.79
CA VAL A 334 16.43 -21.66 5.31
C VAL A 334 17.77 -21.79 6.02
N ASP A 335 18.87 -21.64 5.27
CA ASP A 335 20.21 -21.47 5.81
C ASP A 335 20.22 -20.48 6.99
N THR A 336 20.74 -20.94 8.13
CA THR A 336 20.75 -20.17 9.38
C THR A 336 21.60 -18.91 9.24
N GLY A 337 22.69 -18.96 8.47
CA GLY A 337 23.53 -17.80 8.15
C GLY A 337 22.77 -16.70 7.42
N ARG A 338 22.03 -17.05 6.35
CA ARG A 338 21.18 -16.12 5.59
C ARG A 338 20.08 -15.51 6.47
N ARG A 339 19.38 -16.35 7.26
CA ARG A 339 18.34 -15.90 8.19
C ARG A 339 18.90 -14.90 9.20
N ASP A 340 19.99 -15.26 9.87
CA ASP A 340 20.55 -14.45 10.96
C ASP A 340 21.17 -13.17 10.43
N ALA A 341 21.80 -13.21 9.25
CA ALA A 341 22.31 -12.03 8.56
C ALA A 341 21.19 -11.03 8.23
N MET A 342 20.06 -11.48 7.70
CA MET A 342 18.89 -10.63 7.41
C MET A 342 18.32 -10.02 8.70
N LEU A 343 18.04 -10.85 9.71
CA LEU A 343 17.43 -10.39 10.95
C LEU A 343 18.33 -9.44 11.74
N ALA A 344 19.66 -9.62 11.71
CA ALA A 344 20.60 -8.72 12.36
C ALA A 344 20.51 -7.29 11.78
N VAL A 345 20.46 -7.17 10.45
CA VAL A 345 20.34 -5.86 9.76
C VAL A 345 19.01 -5.20 10.10
N MET A 346 17.89 -5.94 10.00
CA MET A 346 16.56 -5.40 10.28
C MET A 346 16.44 -4.91 11.74
N ARG A 347 16.92 -5.70 12.71
CA ARG A 347 16.89 -5.32 14.13
C ARG A 347 17.75 -4.09 14.43
N ALA A 348 18.95 -4.02 13.87
CA ALA A 348 19.83 -2.86 13.99
C ALA A 348 19.16 -1.59 13.43
N TRP A 349 18.49 -1.71 12.28
CA TRP A 349 17.78 -0.60 11.64
C TRP A 349 16.63 -0.09 12.49
N LEU A 350 15.78 -1.00 13.00
CA LEU A 350 14.66 -0.64 13.88
C LEU A 350 15.13 0.05 15.16
N ALA A 351 16.22 -0.45 15.77
CA ALA A 351 16.79 0.15 16.96
C ALA A 351 17.23 1.61 16.71
N GLN A 352 17.93 1.86 15.60
CA GLN A 352 18.32 3.21 15.21
C GLN A 352 17.08 4.09 14.95
N ARG A 353 16.15 3.62 14.11
CA ARG A 353 14.97 4.40 13.71
C ARG A 353 14.12 4.79 14.91
N ASN A 354 13.88 3.87 15.83
CA ASN A 354 13.08 4.13 17.03
C ASN A 354 13.80 5.06 18.00
N ALA A 355 15.12 4.98 18.11
CA ALA A 355 15.90 5.96 18.86
C ALA A 355 15.79 7.37 18.25
N ASP A 356 15.76 7.48 16.92
CA ASP A 356 15.61 8.77 16.22
C ASP A 356 14.22 9.37 16.46
N VAL A 357 13.16 8.56 16.43
CA VAL A 357 11.80 8.97 16.77
C VAL A 357 11.75 9.48 18.21
N ALA A 358 12.33 8.75 19.16
CA ALA A 358 12.37 9.17 20.57
C ALA A 358 13.11 10.50 20.76
N ARG A 359 14.25 10.70 20.06
CA ARG A 359 15.00 11.96 20.13
C ARG A 359 14.23 13.14 19.55
N ARG A 360 13.46 12.93 18.47
CA ARG A 360 12.59 13.97 17.89
C ARG A 360 11.45 14.33 18.82
N ALA A 361 10.80 13.33 19.42
CA ALA A 361 9.71 13.54 20.36
C ALA A 361 10.15 14.31 21.64
N ALA A 362 11.42 14.20 22.02
CA ALA A 362 11.98 14.93 23.16
C ALA A 362 12.43 16.37 22.84
N ARG A 363 12.45 16.78 21.56
CA ARG A 363 12.91 18.11 21.14
C ARG A 363 11.80 19.16 21.38
N PRO A 364 12.13 20.39 21.84
CA PRO A 364 11.15 21.47 21.88
C PRO A 364 10.62 21.82 20.47
N PRO A 365 9.35 22.23 20.33
CA PRO A 365 8.78 22.64 19.05
C PRO A 365 9.62 23.73 18.40
N ASN A 366 9.92 23.55 17.11
CA ASN A 366 10.58 24.54 16.29
C ASN A 366 9.54 25.36 15.52
N PRO A 367 9.22 26.60 15.93
CA PRO A 367 8.20 27.43 15.27
C PRO A 367 8.47 27.75 13.79
N MET A 368 9.69 27.49 13.30
CA MET A 368 10.13 27.65 11.91
C MET A 368 10.23 26.33 11.13
N GLY A 369 10.06 25.17 11.76
CA GLY A 369 10.16 23.86 11.13
C GLY A 369 8.80 23.34 10.68
N TYR A 370 8.71 22.78 9.47
CA TYR A 370 7.49 22.15 8.95
C TYR A 370 7.20 20.78 9.58
N GLU A 371 8.17 20.21 10.29
CA GLU A 371 8.04 18.89 10.93
C GLU A 371 6.97 18.89 12.03
N ASP A 372 6.77 20.02 12.71
CA ASP A 372 5.75 20.18 13.75
C ASP A 372 4.33 20.34 13.19
N ASP A 373 4.19 20.68 11.90
CA ASP A 373 2.90 20.72 11.20
C ASP A 373 2.44 19.31 10.76
N LEU A 374 3.27 18.28 10.99
CA LEU A 374 3.01 16.87 10.66
C LEU A 374 3.28 15.94 11.86
N PRO A 375 2.60 16.16 13.01
CA PRO A 375 2.87 15.42 14.24
C PRO A 375 2.67 13.90 14.07
N ASP A 376 1.75 13.50 13.19
CA ASP A 376 1.41 12.09 12.96
C ASP A 376 2.39 11.36 12.03
N ALA A 377 3.38 12.06 11.44
CA ALA A 377 4.32 11.48 10.47
C ALA A 377 5.45 10.65 11.12
N ASN A 378 5.75 10.87 12.41
CA ASN A 378 6.81 10.16 13.12
C ASN A 378 6.24 9.06 14.00
N ARG A 379 6.37 7.81 13.55
CA ARG A 379 5.92 6.60 14.26
C ARG A 379 7.09 5.66 14.54
N THR A 380 7.05 4.94 15.66
CA THR A 380 7.99 3.83 15.91
C THR A 380 7.66 2.66 15.00
N TRP A 381 8.66 1.85 14.69
CA TRP A 381 8.52 0.67 13.83
C TRP A 381 8.63 -0.58 14.68
N THR A 382 7.72 -1.52 14.45
CA THR A 382 7.78 -2.87 14.99
C THR A 382 8.01 -3.86 13.84
N LEU A 383 8.67 -4.98 14.14
CA LEU A 383 8.94 -6.02 13.15
C LEU A 383 8.62 -7.38 13.76
N ASP A 384 7.60 -8.02 13.24
CA ASP A 384 7.25 -9.40 13.58
C ASP A 384 7.95 -10.38 12.64
N VAL A 385 8.53 -11.44 13.19
CA VAL A 385 9.18 -12.50 12.39
C VAL A 385 8.20 -13.66 12.23
N TRP A 386 7.69 -13.84 11.03
CA TRP A 386 6.76 -14.92 10.70
C TRP A 386 7.53 -16.11 10.16
N THR A 387 7.83 -17.05 11.05
CA THR A 387 8.39 -18.35 10.67
C THR A 387 7.28 -19.24 10.13
N LEU A 388 7.46 -19.76 8.92
CA LEU A 388 6.57 -20.72 8.25
C LEU A 388 7.25 -22.08 8.22
N THR A 389 6.56 -23.11 8.70
CA THR A 389 7.08 -24.48 8.79
C THR A 389 6.25 -25.45 7.96
N GLY A 390 6.81 -26.61 7.64
CA GLY A 390 6.15 -27.63 6.83
C GLY A 390 6.11 -27.29 5.35
N ASP A 391 5.29 -28.03 4.60
CA ASP A 391 5.18 -27.89 3.15
C ASP A 391 4.54 -26.55 2.74
N ALA A 392 4.92 -26.04 1.57
CA ALA A 392 4.44 -24.76 1.06
C ALA A 392 2.90 -24.69 0.95
N SER A 393 2.22 -25.82 0.75
CA SER A 393 0.74 -25.89 0.76
C SER A 393 0.11 -25.49 2.11
N GLN A 394 0.85 -25.57 3.21
CA GLN A 394 0.38 -25.22 4.55
C GLN A 394 0.62 -23.75 4.90
N TRP A 395 1.45 -23.04 4.13
CA TRP A 395 1.88 -21.68 4.44
C TRP A 395 0.74 -20.66 4.37
N SER A 396 -0.19 -20.81 3.41
CA SER A 396 -1.32 -19.88 3.27
C SER A 396 -2.18 -19.80 4.54
N ALA A 397 -2.43 -20.93 5.20
CA ALA A 397 -3.20 -20.98 6.45
C ALA A 397 -2.43 -20.33 7.62
N GLN A 398 -1.12 -20.56 7.70
CA GLN A 398 -0.26 -19.95 8.72
C GLN A 398 -0.20 -18.43 8.58
N LEU A 399 -0.02 -17.93 7.35
CA LEU A 399 -0.01 -16.50 7.03
C LEU A 399 -1.35 -15.84 7.41
N ALA A 400 -2.47 -16.46 7.03
CA ALA A 400 -3.80 -15.96 7.38
C ALA A 400 -4.08 -15.96 8.89
N ALA A 401 -3.52 -16.90 9.65
CA ALA A 401 -3.61 -16.90 11.11
C ALA A 401 -2.83 -15.72 11.71
N ARG A 402 -1.55 -15.56 11.32
CA ARG A 402 -0.69 -14.48 11.83
C ARG A 402 -1.23 -13.09 11.51
N TYR A 403 -1.74 -12.89 10.30
CA TYR A 403 -2.32 -11.59 9.92
C TYR A 403 -3.61 -11.26 10.67
N ARG A 404 -4.42 -12.27 11.02
CA ARG A 404 -5.61 -12.06 11.87
C ARG A 404 -5.25 -11.72 13.32
N GLU A 405 -4.16 -12.30 13.84
CA GLU A 405 -3.66 -11.98 15.18
C GLU A 405 -3.15 -10.54 15.25
N ARG A 406 -2.32 -10.13 14.28
CA ARG A 406 -1.79 -8.77 14.20
C ARG A 406 -1.61 -8.34 12.75
N PRO A 407 -2.49 -7.46 12.23
CA PRO A 407 -2.32 -6.90 10.89
C PRO A 407 -1.03 -6.08 10.80
N VAL A 408 -0.31 -6.24 9.68
CA VAL A 408 0.93 -5.51 9.38
C VAL A 408 0.74 -4.61 8.18
N PHE A 409 1.42 -3.46 8.16
CA PHE A 409 1.40 -2.50 7.06
C PHE A 409 2.04 -3.09 5.80
N ALA A 410 3.20 -3.73 5.93
CA ALA A 410 3.93 -4.36 4.84
C ALA A 410 4.79 -5.55 5.32
N LEU A 411 5.07 -6.47 4.41
CA LEU A 411 6.07 -7.51 4.54
C LEU A 411 7.38 -7.04 3.91
N LEU A 412 8.44 -6.96 4.70
CA LEU A 412 9.73 -6.44 4.30
C LEU A 412 10.73 -7.57 4.13
N GLY A 413 11.31 -7.67 2.94
CA GLY A 413 12.25 -8.71 2.58
C GLY A 413 11.63 -10.09 2.78
N GLY A 414 12.30 -10.88 3.61
CA GLY A 414 11.94 -12.27 3.86
C GLY A 414 12.75 -13.21 2.99
N THR A 415 12.94 -14.42 3.48
CA THR A 415 13.77 -15.44 2.85
C THR A 415 13.07 -16.78 2.95
N GLY A 416 13.24 -17.62 1.93
CA GLY A 416 12.62 -18.92 1.91
C GLY A 416 13.25 -19.85 0.88
N ASP A 417 13.36 -21.11 1.26
CA ASP A 417 13.90 -22.17 0.41
C ASP A 417 12.70 -22.92 -0.20
N GLY A 418 12.34 -22.57 -1.43
CA GLY A 418 11.27 -23.28 -2.16
C GLY A 418 10.24 -22.39 -2.84
N ASP A 419 8.97 -22.78 -2.75
CA ASP A 419 7.87 -22.18 -3.49
C ASP A 419 7.36 -20.89 -2.83
N TRP A 420 7.66 -19.74 -3.41
CA TRP A 420 7.19 -18.46 -2.88
C TRP A 420 5.74 -18.10 -3.28
N ARG A 421 5.09 -18.89 -4.14
CA ARG A 421 3.71 -18.61 -4.62
C ARG A 421 2.68 -18.46 -3.50
N PRO A 422 2.68 -19.26 -2.41
CA PRO A 422 1.73 -19.08 -1.31
C PRO A 422 1.86 -17.71 -0.63
N VAL A 423 3.09 -17.19 -0.50
CA VAL A 423 3.35 -15.86 0.05
C VAL A 423 2.87 -14.80 -0.92
N HIS A 424 3.23 -14.91 -2.20
CA HIS A 424 2.75 -14.01 -3.26
C HIS A 424 1.21 -13.91 -3.26
N ALA A 425 0.52 -15.04 -3.33
CA ALA A 425 -0.94 -15.09 -3.35
C ALA A 425 -1.56 -14.47 -2.08
N PHE A 426 -0.95 -14.65 -0.92
CA PHE A 426 -1.36 -13.99 0.32
C PHE A 426 -1.24 -12.47 0.22
N CYS A 427 -0.11 -11.96 -0.27
CA CYS A 427 0.14 -10.52 -0.44
C CYS A 427 -0.88 -9.88 -1.39
N GLU A 428 -1.15 -10.52 -2.53
CA GLU A 428 -2.13 -10.02 -3.50
C GLU A 428 -3.57 -10.08 -2.97
N THR A 429 -3.94 -11.17 -2.30
CA THR A 429 -5.30 -11.35 -1.77
C THR A 429 -5.59 -10.41 -0.61
N GLN A 430 -4.65 -10.28 0.34
CA GLN A 430 -4.79 -9.41 1.50
C GLN A 430 -4.41 -7.95 1.21
N ARG A 431 -3.93 -7.67 -0.01
CA ARG A 431 -3.44 -6.35 -0.43
C ARG A 431 -2.40 -5.81 0.55
N VAL A 432 -1.44 -6.66 0.93
CA VAL A 432 -0.32 -6.33 1.81
C VAL A 432 0.93 -6.19 0.93
N PRO A 433 1.58 -5.02 0.90
CA PRO A 433 2.84 -4.84 0.19
C PRO A 433 3.88 -5.84 0.65
N CYS A 434 4.42 -6.62 -0.27
CA CYS A 434 5.49 -7.57 -0.05
C CYS A 434 6.70 -7.11 -0.83
N VAL A 435 7.61 -6.44 -0.13
CA VAL A 435 8.66 -5.64 -0.76
C VAL A 435 10.01 -6.31 -0.60
N PHE A 436 10.60 -6.64 -1.75
CA PHE A 436 11.96 -7.13 -1.92
C PHE A 436 12.28 -8.46 -1.23
N ALA A 437 11.36 -9.42 -1.33
CA ALA A 437 11.62 -10.79 -0.89
C ALA A 437 12.92 -11.35 -1.48
N LEU A 438 13.78 -11.87 -0.62
CA LEU A 438 15.06 -12.48 -0.95
C LEU A 438 14.81 -13.98 -1.17
N THR A 439 14.13 -14.33 -2.26
CA THR A 439 13.85 -15.71 -2.64
C THR A 439 14.58 -16.08 -3.93
N ASP A 440 15.02 -17.33 -4.04
CA ASP A 440 15.67 -17.84 -5.25
C ASP A 440 14.65 -18.17 -6.35
N VAL A 441 13.39 -18.41 -6.01
CA VAL A 441 12.31 -18.76 -6.95
C VAL A 441 11.07 -17.92 -6.66
N PRO A 442 11.04 -16.63 -7.10
CA PRO A 442 9.86 -15.80 -6.95
C PRO A 442 8.67 -16.36 -7.74
N ALA A 443 7.47 -15.89 -7.42
CA ALA A 443 6.29 -16.23 -8.21
C ALA A 443 6.38 -15.58 -9.61
N ASP A 444 5.97 -16.33 -10.64
CA ASP A 444 5.90 -15.84 -12.03
C ASP A 444 4.53 -15.22 -12.35
N GLU A 445 3.69 -15.03 -11.33
CA GLU A 445 2.36 -14.45 -11.44
C GLU A 445 2.44 -12.92 -11.38
N HIS A 446 1.61 -12.25 -12.19
CA HIS A 446 1.49 -10.79 -12.12
C HIS A 446 0.74 -10.41 -10.85
N GLY A 447 1.35 -9.54 -10.04
CA GLY A 447 0.77 -9.02 -8.81
C GLY A 447 0.91 -7.51 -8.73
N ASP A 448 0.02 -6.86 -7.98
CA ASP A 448 0.07 -5.43 -7.69
C ASP A 448 0.84 -5.13 -6.40
N TYR A 449 0.85 -6.06 -5.44
CA TYR A 449 1.38 -5.84 -4.08
C TYR A 449 2.72 -6.50 -3.82
N SER A 450 3.16 -7.42 -4.67
CA SER A 450 4.43 -8.13 -4.53
C SER A 450 5.51 -7.55 -5.44
N VAL A 451 6.58 -7.01 -4.85
CA VAL A 451 7.73 -6.45 -5.55
C VAL A 451 8.97 -7.23 -5.15
N TYR A 452 9.74 -7.71 -6.11
CA TYR A 452 10.94 -8.52 -5.90
C TYR A 452 12.19 -7.73 -6.23
N LEU A 453 13.25 -7.96 -5.45
CA LEU A 453 14.55 -7.36 -5.73
C LEU A 453 15.20 -8.03 -6.93
N SER A 454 14.99 -9.33 -7.12
CA SER A 454 15.51 -10.11 -8.23
C SER A 454 14.47 -11.13 -8.72
N GLY A 455 14.57 -11.49 -10.01
CA GLY A 455 13.79 -12.57 -10.59
C GLY A 455 14.32 -13.96 -10.23
N GLY A 456 15.32 -14.05 -9.35
CA GLY A 456 15.88 -15.30 -8.85
C GLY A 456 16.57 -16.13 -9.94
N LEU A 457 16.54 -17.45 -9.79
CA LEU A 457 17.09 -18.41 -10.75
C LEU A 457 16.43 -18.33 -12.15
N PRO A 458 15.11 -18.04 -12.29
CA PRO A 458 14.53 -17.76 -13.61
C PRO A 458 15.19 -16.59 -14.36
N LEU A 459 15.63 -15.55 -13.65
CA LEU A 459 16.38 -14.45 -14.26
C LEU A 459 17.74 -14.95 -14.77
N GLU A 460 18.47 -15.72 -13.97
CA GLU A 460 19.76 -16.32 -14.36
C GLU A 460 19.62 -17.18 -15.62
N ALA A 461 18.55 -17.98 -15.71
CA ALA A 461 18.27 -18.81 -16.87
C ALA A 461 18.00 -17.99 -18.15
N ARG A 462 17.20 -16.91 -18.07
CA ARG A 462 16.91 -16.03 -19.21
C ARG A 462 18.14 -15.26 -19.68
N GLU A 463 18.94 -14.75 -18.75
CA GLU A 463 20.20 -14.06 -19.08
C GLU A 463 21.23 -15.03 -19.67
N LEU A 464 21.29 -16.28 -19.18
CA LEU A 464 22.14 -17.32 -19.76
C LEU A 464 21.70 -17.66 -21.19
N ALA A 465 20.40 -17.77 -21.44
CA ALA A 465 19.88 -18.01 -22.79
C ALA A 465 20.34 -16.91 -23.76
N ALA A 466 20.20 -15.64 -23.38
CA ALA A 466 20.66 -14.51 -24.18
C ALA A 466 22.19 -14.52 -24.37
N HIS A 467 22.95 -14.84 -23.33
CA HIS A 467 24.41 -14.96 -23.40
C HIS A 467 24.86 -16.07 -24.36
N LEU A 468 24.24 -17.25 -24.26
CA LEU A 468 24.52 -18.37 -25.15
C LEU A 468 24.15 -18.02 -26.59
N ALA A 469 22.96 -17.44 -26.84
CA ALA A 469 22.52 -17.06 -28.18
C ALA A 469 23.49 -16.10 -28.89
N ALA A 470 24.17 -15.22 -28.15
CA ALA A 470 25.17 -14.31 -28.70
C ALA A 470 26.52 -14.97 -29.04
N ALA A 471 26.87 -16.09 -28.40
CA ALA A 471 28.18 -16.73 -28.50
C ALA A 471 28.15 -18.14 -29.13
N TRP A 472 26.96 -18.67 -29.43
CA TRP A 472 26.77 -20.05 -29.85
C TRP A 472 27.38 -20.35 -31.21
N ARG A 473 28.04 -21.51 -31.33
CA ARG A 473 28.59 -22.01 -32.60
C ARG A 473 27.77 -23.19 -33.08
N GLU A 474 27.53 -23.23 -34.37
CA GLU A 474 26.78 -24.32 -34.99
C GLU A 474 27.52 -25.66 -34.78
N GLY A 475 26.81 -26.67 -34.29
CA GLY A 475 27.36 -28.00 -33.97
C GLY A 475 27.81 -28.20 -32.51
N ASP A 476 27.88 -27.13 -31.70
CA ASP A 476 28.08 -27.25 -30.25
C ASP A 476 26.84 -27.91 -29.61
N ARG A 477 27.04 -28.60 -28.48
CA ARG A 477 25.98 -29.30 -27.75
C ARG A 477 25.72 -28.63 -26.41
N LEU A 478 24.44 -28.51 -26.06
CA LEU A 478 24.01 -28.01 -24.75
C LEU A 478 23.42 -29.15 -23.92
N VAL A 479 24.05 -29.43 -22.78
CA VAL A 479 23.54 -30.37 -21.78
C VAL A 479 23.13 -29.58 -20.55
N GLN A 480 21.96 -29.91 -20.00
CA GLN A 480 21.48 -29.32 -18.77
C GLN A 480 21.24 -30.40 -17.74
N ILE A 481 21.61 -30.16 -16.49
CA ILE A 481 21.28 -31.06 -15.38
C ILE A 481 20.65 -30.23 -14.27
N ALA A 482 19.47 -30.66 -13.85
CA ALA A 482 18.70 -30.00 -12.81
C ALA A 482 18.30 -31.00 -11.72
N SER A 483 18.20 -30.52 -10.48
CA SER A 483 17.54 -31.26 -9.40
C SER A 483 16.01 -31.27 -9.60
N ALA A 484 15.35 -32.27 -9.02
CA ALA A 484 13.90 -32.44 -9.15
C ALA A 484 13.08 -31.42 -8.32
N ASP A 485 13.72 -30.73 -7.37
CA ASP A 485 13.11 -29.67 -6.58
C ASP A 485 12.89 -28.40 -7.43
N ARG A 486 12.18 -27.41 -6.87
CA ARG A 486 11.90 -26.16 -7.59
C ARG A 486 13.15 -25.36 -7.93
N ARG A 487 14.18 -25.39 -7.08
CA ARG A 487 15.45 -24.68 -7.30
C ARG A 487 16.21 -25.24 -8.53
N GLY A 488 16.02 -26.50 -8.88
CA GLY A 488 16.52 -27.08 -10.13
C GLY A 488 15.53 -26.97 -11.29
N SER A 489 14.29 -27.43 -11.10
CA SER A 489 13.33 -27.61 -12.18
C SER A 489 12.82 -26.30 -12.80
N VAL A 490 12.63 -25.24 -12.00
CA VAL A 490 12.09 -23.96 -12.48
C VAL A 490 13.08 -23.20 -13.38
N PRO A 491 14.34 -22.91 -12.97
CA PRO A 491 15.29 -22.31 -13.90
C PRO A 491 15.56 -23.21 -15.10
N ALA A 492 15.40 -24.53 -14.95
CA ALA A 492 15.58 -25.43 -16.06
C ALA A 492 14.52 -25.30 -17.15
N ALA A 493 13.25 -25.21 -16.75
CA ALA A 493 12.16 -24.87 -17.65
C ALA A 493 12.35 -23.48 -18.26
N ALA A 494 12.68 -22.47 -17.45
CA ALA A 494 12.90 -21.11 -17.92
C ALA A 494 14.02 -20.99 -18.97
N LEU A 495 15.10 -21.78 -18.84
CA LEU A 495 16.17 -21.83 -19.85
C LEU A 495 15.66 -22.42 -21.16
N ARG A 496 14.92 -23.53 -21.12
CA ARG A 496 14.34 -24.16 -22.31
C ARG A 496 13.38 -23.21 -23.03
N ASP A 497 12.51 -22.55 -22.28
CA ASP A 497 11.53 -21.60 -22.83
C ASP A 497 12.22 -20.38 -23.44
N ALA A 498 13.27 -19.85 -22.81
CA ALA A 498 14.02 -18.72 -23.32
C ALA A 498 14.87 -19.05 -24.56
N LEU A 499 15.29 -20.31 -24.72
CA LEU A 499 16.01 -20.77 -25.91
C LEU A 499 15.07 -21.13 -27.06
N ALA A 500 13.77 -21.32 -26.80
CA ALA A 500 12.78 -21.63 -27.82
C ALA A 500 12.66 -20.48 -28.83
N GLY A 501 13.18 -20.69 -30.04
CA GLY A 501 13.23 -19.67 -31.10
C GLY A 501 14.61 -19.04 -31.31
N THR A 502 15.64 -19.50 -30.60
CA THR A 502 17.04 -19.14 -30.85
C THR A 502 17.75 -20.18 -31.73
N SER A 503 18.97 -19.89 -32.18
CA SER A 503 19.83 -20.84 -32.90
C SER A 503 20.49 -21.89 -31.98
N VAL A 504 20.36 -21.73 -30.67
CA VAL A 504 20.89 -22.66 -29.67
C VAL A 504 19.97 -23.87 -29.56
N PRO A 505 20.50 -25.11 -29.55
CA PRO A 505 19.69 -26.30 -29.38
C PRO A 505 19.05 -26.32 -27.99
N VAL A 506 17.81 -26.84 -27.92
CA VAL A 506 17.16 -27.10 -26.64
C VAL A 506 18.01 -28.10 -25.84
N PRO A 507 18.34 -27.79 -24.57
CA PRO A 507 19.21 -28.64 -23.77
C PRO A 507 18.62 -30.03 -23.51
N VAL A 508 19.49 -31.04 -23.45
CA VAL A 508 19.12 -32.41 -23.05
C VAL A 508 19.39 -32.65 -21.57
N ASP A 509 18.39 -33.19 -20.86
CA ASP A 509 18.45 -33.45 -19.41
C ASP A 509 19.13 -34.79 -19.06
N ARG A 510 20.32 -35.05 -19.62
CA ARG A 510 21.04 -36.33 -19.44
C ARG A 510 22.56 -36.17 -19.38
N TRP A 511 23.20 -36.90 -18.47
CA TRP A 511 24.65 -37.04 -18.37
C TRP A 511 25.22 -37.93 -19.50
N ARG A 512 25.17 -37.48 -20.75
CA ARG A 512 25.66 -38.27 -21.89
C ARG A 512 26.60 -37.44 -22.77
N ASP A 513 27.79 -38.00 -23.01
CA ASP A 513 28.75 -37.50 -23.99
C ASP A 513 28.60 -38.29 -25.30
N GLU A 514 28.35 -37.60 -26.41
CA GLU A 514 28.29 -38.21 -27.74
C GLU A 514 29.35 -37.65 -28.70
N GLY A 515 30.47 -37.15 -28.17
CA GLY A 515 31.73 -36.95 -28.91
C GLY A 515 31.94 -35.59 -29.58
N GLY A 516 31.18 -34.56 -29.21
CA GLY A 516 31.32 -33.18 -29.71
C GLY A 516 31.72 -32.18 -28.62
N SER A 517 31.99 -30.92 -28.99
CA SER A 517 32.11 -29.84 -28.01
C SER A 517 30.81 -29.73 -27.22
N THR A 518 30.92 -29.76 -25.90
CA THR A 518 29.78 -29.77 -24.99
C THR A 518 29.88 -28.62 -24.00
N THR A 519 28.82 -27.83 -23.91
CA THR A 519 28.56 -26.88 -22.84
C THR A 519 27.58 -27.50 -21.86
N VAL A 520 27.91 -27.49 -20.56
CA VAL A 520 27.07 -28.07 -19.50
C VAL A 520 26.52 -26.96 -18.61
N VAL A 521 25.23 -26.97 -18.33
CA VAL A 521 24.55 -26.07 -17.39
C VAL A 521 24.05 -26.87 -16.19
N LEU A 522 24.39 -26.46 -14.97
CA LEU A 522 24.04 -27.17 -13.74
C LEU A 522 23.15 -26.31 -12.84
N TRP A 523 21.92 -26.78 -12.62
CA TRP A 523 20.96 -26.26 -11.65
C TRP A 523 20.85 -27.24 -10.48
N LEU A 524 21.94 -27.35 -9.72
CA LEU A 524 22.14 -28.33 -8.66
C LEU A 524 22.58 -27.63 -7.38
N GLY A 525 22.07 -28.07 -6.22
CA GLY A 525 22.57 -27.59 -4.92
C GLY A 525 23.96 -28.13 -4.56
N ASP A 526 24.56 -27.59 -3.49
CA ASP A 526 25.94 -27.84 -3.05
C ASP A 526 26.32 -29.34 -3.02
N GLU A 527 25.56 -30.19 -2.34
CA GLU A 527 25.88 -31.63 -2.23
C GLU A 527 25.83 -32.36 -3.59
N ALA A 528 24.84 -32.03 -4.43
CA ALA A 528 24.72 -32.61 -5.76
C ALA A 528 25.84 -32.14 -6.70
N LEU A 529 26.24 -30.87 -6.58
CA LEU A 529 27.38 -30.32 -7.32
C LEU A 529 28.70 -30.97 -6.93
N ARG A 530 28.97 -31.19 -5.64
CA ARG A 530 30.19 -31.89 -5.19
C ARG A 530 30.31 -33.28 -5.82
N ARG A 531 29.20 -34.01 -5.94
CA ARG A 531 29.14 -35.34 -6.58
C ARG A 531 29.22 -35.31 -8.10
N SER A 532 29.00 -34.17 -8.73
CA SER A 532 28.94 -34.05 -10.19
C SER A 532 30.32 -34.05 -10.87
N ALA A 533 31.39 -33.72 -10.14
CA ALA A 533 32.76 -33.63 -10.67
C ALA A 533 33.20 -34.90 -11.44
N THR A 534 32.93 -36.09 -10.88
CA THR A 534 33.27 -37.37 -11.52
C THR A 534 32.53 -37.58 -12.84
N LYS A 535 31.27 -37.12 -12.93
CA LYS A 535 30.47 -37.22 -14.17
C LYS A 535 30.93 -36.22 -15.22
N LEU A 536 31.31 -35.01 -14.81
CA LEU A 536 31.87 -33.99 -15.69
C LEU A 536 33.22 -34.42 -16.29
N ALA A 537 34.06 -35.08 -15.49
CA ALA A 537 35.34 -35.62 -15.95
C ALA A 537 35.20 -36.74 -17.01
N ALA A 538 34.03 -37.36 -17.13
CA ALA A 538 33.77 -38.39 -18.13
C ALA A 538 33.49 -37.83 -19.54
N PHE A 539 33.29 -36.52 -19.69
CA PHE A 539 33.09 -35.89 -21.00
C PHE A 539 34.44 -35.75 -21.72
N LYS A 540 34.51 -36.25 -22.96
CA LYS A 540 35.71 -36.18 -23.82
C LYS A 540 36.08 -34.75 -24.20
N ARG A 541 35.09 -33.89 -24.45
CA ARG A 541 35.30 -32.49 -24.85
C ARG A 541 34.29 -31.55 -24.21
N LEU A 542 34.61 -31.16 -22.98
CA LEU A 542 33.88 -30.17 -22.19
C LEU A 542 34.52 -28.78 -22.41
N ASP A 543 33.76 -27.82 -22.93
CA ASP A 543 34.27 -26.47 -23.23
C ASP A 543 33.94 -25.49 -22.11
N HIS A 544 32.67 -25.42 -21.69
CA HIS A 544 32.21 -24.54 -20.60
C HIS A 544 31.26 -25.26 -19.64
N ILE A 545 31.34 -24.89 -18.36
CA ILE A 545 30.43 -25.34 -17.30
C ILE A 545 29.78 -24.11 -16.68
N TYR A 546 28.47 -23.92 -16.88
CA TYR A 546 27.72 -22.83 -16.27
C TYR A 546 27.08 -23.30 -14.98
N VAL A 547 27.34 -22.58 -13.88
CA VAL A 547 26.78 -22.89 -12.56
C VAL A 547 26.26 -21.62 -11.90
N SER A 548 25.06 -21.67 -11.32
CA SER A 548 24.53 -20.59 -10.48
C SER A 548 25.35 -20.43 -9.20
N ARG A 549 25.85 -19.23 -8.91
CA ARG A 549 26.55 -18.95 -7.65
C ARG A 549 25.63 -19.11 -6.43
N ALA A 550 24.35 -18.76 -6.57
CA ALA A 550 23.37 -18.90 -5.49
C ALA A 550 23.10 -20.37 -5.10
N LEU A 551 23.27 -21.30 -6.04
CA LEU A 551 23.14 -22.74 -5.79
C LEU A 551 24.48 -23.40 -5.38
N ALA A 552 25.59 -22.87 -5.90
CA ALA A 552 26.90 -23.50 -5.80
C ALA A 552 27.53 -23.47 -4.41
N GLY A 553 27.31 -22.41 -3.63
CA GLY A 553 28.05 -22.19 -2.39
C GLY A 553 29.56 -22.36 -2.61
N ASP A 554 30.18 -23.22 -1.80
CA ASP A 554 31.62 -23.56 -1.89
C ASP A 554 31.88 -24.91 -2.62
N ALA A 555 30.88 -25.53 -3.25
CA ALA A 555 31.01 -26.84 -3.88
C ALA A 555 32.14 -26.89 -4.93
N ILE A 556 32.24 -25.83 -5.73
CA ILE A 556 33.15 -25.75 -6.87
C ILE A 556 34.62 -25.67 -6.42
N ALA A 557 34.89 -25.14 -5.23
CA ALA A 557 36.25 -25.07 -4.68
C ALA A 557 36.89 -26.45 -4.54
N ALA A 558 36.08 -27.47 -4.27
CA ALA A 558 36.53 -28.86 -4.13
C ALA A 558 36.73 -29.58 -5.48
N TRP A 559 36.37 -28.99 -6.62
CA TRP A 559 36.54 -29.62 -7.93
C TRP A 559 38.01 -29.61 -8.39
N PRO A 560 38.43 -30.54 -9.27
CA PRO A 560 39.72 -30.50 -9.95
C PRO A 560 39.95 -29.18 -10.71
N ALA A 561 41.21 -28.74 -10.81
CA ALA A 561 41.56 -27.46 -11.42
C ALA A 561 41.07 -27.34 -12.87
N GLU A 562 41.14 -28.43 -13.63
CA GLU A 562 40.75 -28.50 -15.04
C GLU A 562 39.25 -28.25 -15.25
N LEU A 563 38.42 -28.59 -14.26
CA LEU A 563 36.98 -28.28 -14.27
C LEU A 563 36.73 -26.85 -13.80
N ARG A 564 37.46 -26.38 -12.79
CA ARG A 564 37.34 -25.00 -12.30
C ARG A 564 37.68 -23.99 -13.40
N ASP A 565 38.76 -24.22 -14.15
CA ASP A 565 39.19 -23.31 -15.24
C ASP A 565 38.15 -23.18 -16.37
N LYS A 566 37.25 -24.17 -16.51
CA LYS A 566 36.15 -24.16 -17.48
C LYS A 566 34.82 -23.68 -16.91
N THR A 567 34.78 -23.41 -15.60
CA THR A 567 33.56 -23.04 -14.91
C THR A 567 33.31 -21.54 -15.01
N VAL A 568 32.12 -21.19 -15.51
CA VAL A 568 31.57 -19.84 -15.54
C VAL A 568 30.45 -19.77 -14.52
N LEU A 569 30.59 -18.88 -13.55
CA LEU A 569 29.61 -18.64 -12.52
C LEU A 569 28.61 -17.59 -13.01
N ILE A 570 27.33 -17.95 -12.94
CA ILE A 570 26.22 -17.04 -13.17
C ILE A 570 25.97 -16.34 -11.84
N ASP A 571 26.19 -15.04 -11.84
CA ASP A 571 26.19 -14.24 -10.64
C ASP A 571 25.18 -13.10 -10.73
N ARG A 572 24.08 -13.25 -9.99
CA ARG A 572 23.06 -12.20 -9.84
C ARG A 572 23.41 -11.16 -8.77
N GLU A 573 24.34 -11.47 -7.86
CA GLU A 573 24.69 -10.64 -6.70
C GLU A 573 26.20 -10.37 -6.65
N ALA A 574 26.60 -9.13 -6.87
CA ALA A 574 27.99 -8.75 -6.70
C ALA A 574 28.43 -8.80 -5.22
N SER A 575 29.73 -9.05 -5.02
CA SER A 575 30.39 -9.13 -3.72
C SER A 575 31.77 -8.47 -3.76
N GLY A 576 32.32 -8.16 -2.58
CA GLY A 576 33.69 -7.65 -2.45
C GLY A 576 33.94 -6.31 -3.17
N ASP A 577 35.10 -6.19 -3.82
CA ASP A 577 35.58 -4.94 -4.45
C ASP A 577 34.79 -4.53 -5.70
N ALA A 578 33.92 -5.40 -6.21
CA ALA A 578 33.04 -5.08 -7.34
C ALA A 578 31.89 -4.11 -6.99
N LEU A 579 31.76 -3.71 -5.71
CA LEU A 579 30.71 -2.82 -5.20
C LEU A 579 31.29 -1.53 -4.57
N PRO A 580 31.85 -0.59 -5.34
CA PRO A 580 32.43 0.64 -4.79
C PRO A 580 31.40 1.50 -4.03
N HIS A 581 30.12 1.46 -4.42
CA HIS A 581 29.04 2.19 -3.77
C HIS A 581 28.59 1.58 -2.43
N ALA A 582 28.96 0.32 -2.13
CA ALA A 582 28.59 -0.36 -0.89
C ALA A 582 29.42 0.10 0.33
N TYR A 583 30.42 0.97 0.16
CA TYR A 583 31.27 1.45 1.26
C TYR A 583 30.46 2.01 2.45
N ARG A 584 29.45 2.85 2.17
CA ARG A 584 28.59 3.45 3.21
C ARG A 584 27.77 2.40 3.94
N ALA A 585 27.18 1.45 3.22
CA ALA A 585 26.43 0.35 3.84
C ALA A 585 27.34 -0.53 4.69
N ARG A 586 28.54 -0.89 4.20
CA ARG A 586 29.52 -1.66 4.97
C ARG A 586 29.96 -0.95 6.24
N ALA A 587 30.18 0.37 6.17
CA ALA A 587 30.51 1.18 7.34
C ALA A 587 29.36 1.15 8.36
N TRP A 588 28.13 1.33 7.90
CA TRP A 588 26.93 1.25 8.74
C TRP A 588 26.75 -0.13 9.39
N LEU A 589 26.89 -1.21 8.61
CA LEU A 589 26.76 -2.58 9.10
C LEU A 589 27.77 -2.87 10.22
N ARG A 590 29.02 -2.43 10.06
CA ARG A 590 30.06 -2.58 11.09
C ARG A 590 29.74 -1.77 12.35
N SER A 591 29.34 -0.51 12.22
CA SER A 591 29.09 0.35 13.39
C SER A 591 27.88 -0.09 14.21
N HIS A 592 26.97 -0.87 13.62
CA HIS A 592 25.75 -1.36 14.27
C HIS A 592 25.80 -2.85 14.64
N GLY A 593 26.99 -3.47 14.59
CA GLY A 593 27.16 -4.89 14.98
C GLY A 593 26.46 -5.88 14.05
N ALA A 594 26.14 -5.47 12.82
CA ALA A 594 25.47 -6.26 11.81
C ALA A 594 26.40 -6.67 10.66
N ALA A 595 27.71 -6.79 10.90
CA ALA A 595 28.69 -7.32 9.93
C ALA A 595 28.97 -8.82 10.15
N GLY A 596 29.65 -9.49 9.20
CA GLY A 596 30.00 -10.93 9.26
C GLY A 596 29.84 -11.65 7.90
N ASP A 597 29.41 -12.91 7.91
CA ASP A 597 29.21 -13.76 6.70
C ASP A 597 27.92 -13.47 5.91
N ALA A 598 27.74 -14.02 4.72
CA ALA A 598 26.56 -13.74 3.84
C ALA A 598 26.40 -12.24 3.50
N GLU A 599 27.49 -11.60 3.06
CA GLU A 599 27.54 -10.17 2.73
C GLU A 599 26.42 -9.72 1.78
N ALA A 600 26.13 -10.49 0.72
CA ALA A 600 25.10 -10.16 -0.24
C ALA A 600 23.70 -10.06 0.39
N THR A 601 23.37 -10.99 1.30
CA THR A 601 22.11 -10.95 2.07
C THR A 601 22.02 -9.69 2.92
N ARG A 602 23.11 -9.28 3.57
CA ARG A 602 23.12 -8.06 4.39
C ARG A 602 22.98 -6.79 3.55
N LEU A 603 23.68 -6.70 2.43
CA LEU A 603 23.58 -5.57 1.52
C LEU A 603 22.19 -5.48 0.90
N ALA A 604 21.59 -6.61 0.54
CA ALA A 604 20.23 -6.66 0.03
C ALA A 604 19.23 -6.21 1.11
N THR A 605 19.38 -6.73 2.34
CA THR A 605 18.52 -6.34 3.46
C THR A 605 18.70 -4.87 3.82
N TYR A 606 19.92 -4.34 3.79
CA TYR A 606 20.20 -2.92 3.98
C TYR A 606 19.46 -2.08 2.94
N TYR A 607 19.48 -2.49 1.67
CA TYR A 607 18.71 -1.82 0.62
C TYR A 607 17.21 -1.86 0.89
N VAL A 608 16.67 -3.03 1.27
CA VAL A 608 15.24 -3.17 1.64
C VAL A 608 14.86 -2.16 2.71
N MET A 609 15.65 -2.07 3.79
CA MET A 609 15.37 -1.15 4.89
C MET A 609 15.52 0.32 4.48
N SER A 610 16.55 0.65 3.70
CA SER A 610 16.80 2.02 3.23
C SER A 610 15.70 2.50 2.27
N ALA A 611 15.28 1.65 1.32
CA ALA A 611 14.19 1.96 0.40
C ALA A 611 12.86 2.10 1.16
N THR A 612 12.61 1.23 2.14
CA THR A 612 11.42 1.30 3.01
C THR A 612 11.42 2.59 3.82
N GLU A 613 12.54 3.00 4.40
CA GLU A 613 12.64 4.26 5.14
C GLU A 613 12.37 5.47 4.25
N SER A 614 12.98 5.50 3.05
CA SER A 614 12.72 6.58 2.08
C SER A 614 11.24 6.61 1.68
N ALA A 615 10.64 5.44 1.46
CA ALA A 615 9.24 5.36 1.06
C ALA A 615 8.26 5.78 2.17
N VAL A 616 8.48 5.31 3.39
CA VAL A 616 7.67 5.68 4.56
C VAL A 616 7.76 7.17 4.84
N ALA A 617 8.94 7.78 4.72
CA ALA A 617 9.13 9.21 4.92
C ALA A 617 8.27 10.08 3.97
N GLN A 618 7.84 9.52 2.83
CA GLN A 618 7.03 10.21 1.82
C GLN A 618 5.53 9.91 1.91
N LEU A 619 5.12 9.05 2.85
CA LEU A 619 3.71 8.84 3.15
C LEU A 619 3.11 10.00 3.95
N LEU A 620 3.94 10.71 4.72
CA LEU A 620 3.54 11.78 5.63
C LEU A 620 2.44 11.33 6.61
N ASP A 621 1.20 11.80 6.45
CA ASP A 621 0.02 11.49 7.27
C ASP A 621 -0.95 10.50 6.61
N ARG A 622 -0.62 9.99 5.41
CA ARG A 622 -1.58 9.28 4.54
C ARG A 622 -1.64 7.77 4.72
N TRP A 623 -0.52 7.15 5.11
CA TRP A 623 -0.44 5.75 5.50
C TRP A 623 -1.15 4.75 4.55
N SER A 624 -1.04 4.97 3.23
CA SER A 624 -1.60 4.11 2.18
C SER A 624 -0.56 3.10 1.68
N ARG A 625 -1.00 1.85 1.49
CA ARG A 625 -0.16 0.75 0.97
C ARG A 625 0.14 0.89 -0.52
N GLU A 626 -0.84 1.35 -1.31
CA GLU A 626 -0.67 1.63 -2.72
C GLU A 626 0.34 2.75 -2.93
N LEU A 627 0.22 3.82 -2.15
CA LEU A 627 1.19 4.92 -2.20
C LEU A 627 2.59 4.45 -1.77
N PHE A 628 2.67 3.56 -0.79
CA PHE A 628 3.95 2.97 -0.37
C PHE A 628 4.61 2.21 -1.51
N ILE A 629 3.87 1.37 -2.26
CA ILE A 629 4.39 0.67 -3.43
C ILE A 629 4.81 1.64 -4.54
N GLU A 630 3.96 2.61 -4.87
CA GLU A 630 4.27 3.64 -5.88
C GLU A 630 5.53 4.43 -5.52
N THR A 631 5.74 4.67 -4.23
CA THR A 631 6.95 5.32 -3.74
C THR A 631 8.15 4.39 -3.84
N ILE A 632 8.03 3.11 -3.47
CA ILE A 632 9.09 2.11 -3.66
C ILE A 632 9.51 2.00 -5.13
N GLU A 633 8.56 1.99 -6.07
CA GLU A 633 8.83 1.98 -7.51
C GLU A 633 9.72 3.16 -7.91
N ARG A 634 9.43 4.36 -7.42
CA ARG A 634 10.22 5.57 -7.69
C ARG A 634 11.58 5.57 -6.97
N GLU A 635 11.60 5.16 -5.70
CA GLU A 635 12.81 5.22 -4.88
C GLU A 635 13.85 4.18 -5.30
N ALA A 636 13.45 3.10 -5.97
CA ALA A 636 14.35 2.02 -6.32
C ALA A 636 15.59 2.47 -7.11
N GLU A 637 15.43 3.48 -7.98
CA GLU A 637 16.50 4.07 -8.79
C GLU A 637 17.19 5.28 -8.13
N LEU A 638 16.58 5.87 -7.10
CA LEU A 638 17.07 7.07 -6.42
C LEU A 638 17.90 6.76 -5.17
N VAL A 639 17.73 5.56 -4.59
CA VAL A 639 18.49 5.15 -3.41
C VAL A 639 19.99 5.03 -3.79
N PRO A 640 20.91 5.74 -3.10
CA PRO A 640 22.32 5.85 -3.51
C PRO A 640 23.14 4.55 -3.53
N ASN A 641 22.59 3.45 -3.04
CA ASN A 641 23.25 2.16 -2.97
C ASN A 641 22.29 1.06 -3.46
N PRO A 642 22.52 0.41 -4.61
CA PRO A 642 21.62 -0.61 -5.17
C PRO A 642 21.73 -1.99 -4.45
N GLY A 643 22.33 -2.05 -3.26
CA GLY A 643 22.60 -3.31 -2.58
C GLY A 643 23.64 -4.14 -3.33
N PRO A 644 23.52 -5.48 -3.40
CA PRO A 644 24.47 -6.32 -4.10
C PRO A 644 24.21 -6.39 -5.62
N TYR A 645 23.18 -5.73 -6.15
CA TYR A 645 22.79 -5.89 -7.55
C TYR A 645 23.51 -4.87 -8.45
N PRO A 646 24.00 -5.26 -9.63
CA PRO A 646 24.75 -4.36 -10.51
C PRO A 646 23.92 -3.16 -11.02
N ALA A 647 22.63 -3.40 -11.28
CA ALA A 647 21.68 -2.39 -11.71
C ALA A 647 20.27 -2.77 -11.22
N LEU A 648 19.60 -1.81 -10.59
CA LEU A 648 18.21 -1.92 -10.18
C LEU A 648 17.39 -0.89 -10.95
N SER A 649 16.25 -1.31 -11.48
CA SER A 649 15.29 -0.42 -12.12
C SER A 649 13.89 -0.93 -11.84
N LEU A 650 13.03 -0.04 -11.36
CA LEU A 650 11.61 -0.27 -11.21
C LEU A 650 10.85 0.90 -11.79
N GLY A 651 9.72 0.57 -12.39
CA GLY A 651 8.75 1.54 -12.83
C GLY A 651 7.34 1.01 -12.62
N PRO A 652 6.33 1.82 -12.96
CA PRO A 652 4.93 1.42 -12.93
C PRO A 652 4.69 0.02 -13.53
N GLY A 653 4.08 -0.86 -12.74
CA GLY A 653 3.74 -2.22 -13.20
C GLY A 653 4.92 -3.19 -13.28
N GLN A 654 6.15 -2.73 -13.08
CA GLN A 654 7.30 -3.62 -12.94
C GLN A 654 7.35 -4.17 -11.52
N ARG A 655 7.60 -5.48 -11.39
CA ARG A 655 7.62 -6.19 -10.10
C ARG A 655 8.95 -6.87 -9.78
N VAL A 656 9.96 -6.67 -10.62
CA VAL A 656 11.30 -7.23 -10.43
C VAL A 656 12.33 -6.15 -10.71
N ALA A 657 13.14 -5.79 -9.71
CA ALA A 657 14.06 -4.66 -9.81
C ALA A 657 15.36 -4.99 -10.56
N ALA A 658 16.03 -6.08 -10.21
CA ALA A 658 17.26 -6.51 -10.88
C ALA A 658 16.95 -7.10 -12.25
N LYS A 659 17.66 -6.61 -13.28
CA LYS A 659 17.40 -6.99 -14.67
C LYS A 659 18.51 -7.83 -15.30
N ARG A 660 19.68 -7.95 -14.66
CA ARG A 660 20.88 -8.52 -15.29
C ARG A 660 21.66 -9.43 -14.34
N CYS A 661 22.39 -10.36 -14.93
CA CYS A 661 23.39 -11.20 -14.27
C CYS A 661 24.79 -10.92 -14.84
N ARG A 662 25.82 -11.32 -14.10
CA ARG A 662 27.20 -11.35 -14.55
C ARG A 662 27.64 -12.78 -14.81
N PHE A 663 28.51 -12.97 -15.78
CA PHE A 663 29.15 -14.26 -16.08
C PHE A 663 30.63 -14.11 -15.76
N VAL A 664 31.10 -14.82 -14.74
CA VAL A 664 32.47 -14.67 -14.21
C VAL A 664 33.17 -16.03 -14.24
N GLY A 665 34.35 -16.11 -14.85
CA GLY A 665 35.18 -17.30 -14.76
C GLY A 665 35.59 -17.57 -13.32
N TYR A 666 35.57 -18.84 -12.90
CA TYR A 666 35.98 -19.23 -11.56
C TYR A 666 37.44 -18.82 -11.31
N GLY A 667 37.70 -18.07 -10.23
CA GLY A 667 39.04 -17.54 -9.91
C GLY A 667 39.41 -16.18 -10.52
N ASP A 668 38.66 -15.69 -11.52
CA ASP A 668 38.83 -14.35 -12.11
C ASP A 668 37.99 -13.25 -11.39
N GLU A 669 37.46 -13.57 -10.22
CA GLU A 669 36.56 -12.73 -9.42
C GLU A 669 37.17 -11.37 -9.05
N ALA A 670 38.50 -11.33 -8.87
CA ALA A 670 39.24 -10.08 -8.61
C ALA A 670 39.49 -9.23 -9.87
N ARG A 671 39.56 -9.84 -11.07
CA ARG A 671 39.87 -9.16 -12.35
C ARG A 671 38.64 -8.50 -13.00
N ALA A 672 37.44 -8.99 -12.72
CA ALA A 672 36.20 -8.34 -13.17
C ALA A 672 36.00 -6.93 -12.56
N SER A 673 36.71 -6.59 -11.48
CA SER A 673 36.69 -5.25 -10.87
C SER A 673 37.34 -4.16 -11.74
N THR A 674 38.21 -4.54 -12.68
CA THR A 674 39.07 -3.59 -13.41
C THR A 674 38.47 -3.11 -14.73
N ALA A 675 37.54 -3.87 -15.33
CA ALA A 675 36.90 -3.52 -16.61
C ALA A 675 35.82 -2.42 -16.49
N VAL A 676 35.29 -2.17 -15.28
CA VAL A 676 34.33 -1.07 -15.04
C VAL A 676 35.02 0.30 -15.02
N ARG A 677 36.35 0.36 -14.85
CA ARG A 677 37.10 1.63 -14.83
C ARG A 677 37.31 2.26 -16.22
N SER A 678 37.09 1.54 -17.32
CA SER A 678 37.40 2.04 -18.67
C SER A 678 36.16 2.39 -19.51
N GLY A 679 34.98 2.49 -18.89
CA GLY A 679 33.71 2.73 -19.60
C GLY A 679 32.79 3.74 -18.90
N LEU A 680 33.35 4.76 -18.26
CA LEU A 680 32.65 5.97 -17.85
C LEU A 680 33.16 7.17 -18.65
#